data_AF-A0A0D7AD94-F1
#
_entry.id   AF-A0A0D7AD94-F1
#
_cell.length_a   1.000
_cell.length_b   1.000
_cell.length_c   1.000
_cell.angle_alpha   90.00
_cell.angle_beta   90.00
_cell.angle_gamma   90.00
#
_symmetry.space_group_name_H-M   'P 1'
#
loop_
_entity.id
_entity.type
_entity.pdbx_description
1 polymer ?
#
loop_
_entity_poly.entity_id
_entity_poly.type
_entity_poly.pdbx_seq_one_letter_code
_entity_poly.pdbx_strand_id
1 'polypeptide(L)'
;MSDDAHKSFLSSITSIFAWVGPALHNRRTLKTWLRTVLVLAACCILFVDHKTLDSMGNAGFFAAIVAFMIPPSMAFPIYLFVAITLLLGMLLGWAWGAAAMASASSVRNQALLQRQYQQMIMQCVQLQLTLSSAVFGAFLFIGTYVLALIRARAPKLAVLSIFASIVLDINCSYGALFPTAQYTNLSKLFLIPSSYCVAISLASLVVIFPQSLNHVWLSALDGGFCASVQNILSVQTEALATRPSDNAAWSALAAKGRAAGQGLNGGMQGLLGLIKMIDLEFSVCCLGPKDLKTFARELQSLTFRATCLLSFQRFVDDRNQADAALERVTEAHAKSGTATPRVADRMTRLHHRVQERERRHGHGLDDLVPILADLSADLRSACESATRTFTEWCSGCRNGRWIGLLRRASPEQVERRQAELVARVKTLEDALAEFQAVKRKQLLKPYEKCFDPQTGALREDIVKAGAVHPDMFSVRSLFTCFVFSDALEAFAERLIRLMQVVVDIDRRRPNPRLWAPTGLRKLWKLAVSRDSESTINRTTVLGMGTSSDPTQFDGDITNPRNEQATPDDAVSDSEEGDEISDSTTEQEKPLTRKRHSKANEALGLIDIRNPDALPPTTSIGRLFVHLGSVVRFLTSANAVYALRYAIVSIALWIPQICHNSAWFVYENKGIWALIMAQTSLAVYAGDQIANYVDRMLATVYGLVLGMAFWYIGAGHGTGNPYGVVVATTVLSAPIMFGRIAAPPRQTVIWLMTGVTIVLIVGYSWIDDHLIQAANVGVGVTVGWKRTLLVMIGFTAGFIVMIIPRPSSSRLLVRRTLAGGIGRLGFVFAAEIETLLVEEARHRAGYLEKVTFRNTMNLDDVVGKNMSPKEIRVRNLSKRLIDTQTRLQGLMSSLQNATWEPQVHGVWPKEKYLRLHEMEMKLLSVLTLMVGTFSRLDTKWCSILVRRTPFLNPSLLSDVFSNIAIISHALRSGRPLPGNLPKLRDRVVYHERHLQAHGGHVVPPPSDAGSVTESDELDFSAGKVDGSSIGFEQLSLQVLMEDQLPVHSTGVYIRSVVECLVDQLTEIVGDLCGTVNMRGFDLLQDEYIGSEERAVADEFAAKMTAVRQEYGGD
;
A
#
# COMPACT_ATOMS: atom_id res chain seq x y z
N MET A 1 38.67 11.19 -18.15
CA MET A 1 37.29 11.68 -17.94
C MET A 1 36.25 11.11 -18.93
N SER A 2 36.61 10.63 -20.13
CA SER A 2 35.62 9.99 -21.03
C SER A 2 35.28 8.54 -20.63
N ASP A 3 36.25 7.76 -20.16
CA ASP A 3 36.02 6.33 -19.86
C ASP A 3 35.15 6.09 -18.61
N ASP A 4 35.26 6.91 -17.58
CA ASP A 4 34.39 6.81 -16.39
C ASP A 4 32.97 7.29 -16.70
N ALA A 5 32.82 8.30 -17.56
CA ALA A 5 31.51 8.73 -18.05
C ALA A 5 30.87 7.66 -18.93
N HIS A 6 31.66 6.98 -19.78
CA HIS A 6 31.16 5.89 -20.62
C HIS A 6 30.81 4.64 -19.80
N LYS A 7 31.60 4.29 -18.77
CA LYS A 7 31.29 3.22 -17.82
C LYS A 7 30.07 3.54 -16.97
N SER A 8 29.93 4.79 -16.50
CA SER A 8 28.75 5.26 -15.77
C SER A 8 27.49 5.28 -16.65
N PHE A 9 27.63 5.64 -17.92
CA PHE A 9 26.55 5.60 -18.91
C PHE A 9 26.14 4.16 -19.23
N LEU A 10 27.10 3.27 -19.47
CA LEU A 10 26.85 1.84 -19.69
C LEU A 10 26.26 1.18 -18.44
N SER A 11 26.74 1.49 -17.24
CA SER A 11 26.16 0.97 -15.99
C SER A 11 24.73 1.46 -15.81
N SER A 12 24.44 2.72 -16.17
CA SER A 12 23.10 3.28 -16.15
C SER A 12 22.17 2.62 -17.18
N ILE A 13 22.66 2.29 -18.38
CA ILE A 13 21.87 1.54 -19.37
C ILE A 13 21.60 0.12 -18.88
N THR A 14 22.61 -0.57 -18.33
CA THR A 14 22.42 -1.93 -17.80
C THR A 14 21.44 -1.97 -16.63
N SER A 15 21.39 -0.93 -15.79
CA SER A 15 20.41 -0.85 -14.69
C SER A 15 18.98 -0.61 -15.21
N ILE A 16 18.82 0.18 -16.29
CA ILE A 16 17.51 0.44 -16.92
C ILE A 16 16.89 -0.85 -17.49
N PHE A 17 17.70 -1.74 -18.07
CA PHE A 17 17.27 -3.00 -18.69
C PHE A 17 17.51 -4.26 -17.83
N ALA A 18 17.85 -4.09 -16.55
CA ALA A 18 18.13 -5.22 -15.64
C ALA A 18 16.95 -6.22 -15.50
N TRP A 19 15.72 -5.77 -15.79
CA TRP A 19 14.51 -6.60 -15.77
C TRP A 19 14.41 -7.59 -16.94
N VAL A 20 15.14 -7.37 -18.04
CA VAL A 20 15.03 -8.19 -19.27
C VAL A 20 15.48 -9.63 -19.02
N GLY A 21 16.60 -9.82 -18.32
CA GLY A 21 17.14 -11.17 -18.02
C GLY A 21 16.15 -12.05 -17.23
N PRO A 22 15.68 -11.60 -16.06
CA PRO A 22 14.68 -12.34 -15.29
C PRO A 22 13.36 -12.56 -16.05
N ALA A 23 12.94 -11.60 -16.87
CA ALA A 23 11.71 -11.70 -17.65
C ALA A 23 11.81 -12.75 -18.77
N LEU A 24 12.94 -12.84 -19.46
CA LEU A 24 13.19 -13.84 -20.51
C LEU A 24 13.29 -15.25 -19.94
N HIS A 25 13.83 -15.41 -18.73
CA HIS A 25 13.90 -16.72 -18.08
C HIS A 25 12.51 -17.22 -17.63
N ASN A 26 11.55 -16.32 -17.44
CA ASN A 26 10.22 -16.68 -17.00
C ASN A 26 9.35 -17.22 -18.15
N ARG A 27 9.18 -18.55 -18.18
CA ARG A 27 8.33 -19.26 -19.16
C ARG A 27 6.90 -18.73 -19.23
N ARG A 28 6.34 -18.22 -18.14
CA ARG A 28 4.98 -17.64 -18.13
C ARG A 28 4.93 -16.36 -18.94
N THR A 29 5.89 -15.46 -18.72
CA THR A 29 6.00 -14.19 -19.44
C THR A 29 6.16 -14.42 -20.93
N LEU A 30 6.99 -15.40 -21.33
CA LEU A 30 7.17 -15.78 -22.73
C LEU A 30 5.88 -16.34 -23.37
N LYS A 31 5.15 -17.22 -22.68
CA LYS A 31 3.86 -17.74 -23.18
C LYS A 31 2.83 -16.62 -23.38
N THR A 32 2.77 -15.70 -22.42
CA THR A 32 1.86 -14.55 -22.50
C THR A 32 2.27 -13.60 -23.63
N TRP A 33 3.57 -13.32 -23.76
CA TRP A 33 4.11 -12.50 -24.85
C TRP A 33 3.78 -13.10 -26.22
N LEU A 34 4.04 -14.39 -26.42
CA LEU A 34 3.74 -15.07 -27.69
C LEU A 34 2.25 -14.95 -28.04
N ARG A 35 1.35 -15.17 -27.07
CA ARG A 35 -0.10 -14.98 -27.27
C ARG A 35 -0.44 -13.56 -27.71
N THR A 36 0.12 -12.55 -27.05
CA THR A 36 -0.16 -11.14 -27.39
C THR A 36 0.37 -10.75 -28.76
N VAL A 37 1.52 -11.29 -29.17
CA VAL A 37 2.09 -11.10 -30.51
C VAL A 37 1.20 -11.74 -31.57
N LEU A 38 0.67 -12.95 -31.32
CA LEU A 38 -0.27 -13.61 -32.23
C LEU A 38 -1.58 -12.84 -32.39
N VAL A 39 -2.10 -12.23 -31.31
CA VAL A 39 -3.29 -11.37 -31.40
C VAL A 39 -3.00 -10.10 -32.18
N LEU A 40 -1.84 -9.47 -31.98
CA LEU A 40 -1.42 -8.33 -32.79
C LEU A 40 -1.32 -8.72 -34.28
N ALA A 41 -0.72 -9.88 -34.58
CA ALA A 41 -0.61 -10.41 -35.93
C ALA A 41 -2.00 -10.59 -36.57
N ALA A 42 -2.94 -11.20 -35.85
CA ALA A 42 -4.31 -11.40 -36.32
C ALA A 42 -5.02 -10.06 -36.60
N CYS A 43 -4.86 -9.05 -35.74
CA CYS A 43 -5.40 -7.71 -35.98
C CYS A 43 -4.76 -7.05 -37.20
N CYS A 44 -3.45 -7.20 -37.42
CA CYS A 44 -2.77 -6.70 -38.61
C CYS A 44 -3.22 -7.41 -39.90
N ILE A 45 -3.51 -8.71 -39.85
CA ILE A 45 -4.02 -9.47 -41.01
C ILE A 45 -5.40 -8.95 -41.43
N LEU A 46 -6.31 -8.76 -40.48
CA LEU A 46 -7.65 -8.19 -40.75
C LEU A 46 -7.60 -6.73 -41.19
N PHE A 47 -6.54 -6.01 -40.82
CA PHE A 47 -6.34 -4.64 -41.26
C PHE A 47 -5.93 -4.55 -42.73
N VAL A 48 -5.18 -5.53 -43.23
CA VAL A 48 -4.59 -5.53 -44.56
C VAL A 48 -5.51 -6.17 -45.61
N ASP A 49 -6.40 -7.07 -45.22
CA ASP A 49 -7.39 -7.65 -46.15
C ASP A 49 -8.47 -6.64 -46.54
N HIS A 50 -8.73 -6.51 -47.84
CA HIS A 50 -9.65 -5.50 -48.39
C HIS A 50 -11.09 -5.65 -47.88
N LYS A 51 -11.61 -6.89 -47.82
CA LYS A 51 -13.01 -7.12 -47.40
C LYS A 51 -13.24 -6.71 -45.95
N THR A 52 -12.27 -7.03 -45.10
CA THR A 52 -12.31 -6.70 -43.67
C THR A 52 -12.01 -5.23 -43.43
N LEU A 53 -11.08 -4.62 -44.20
CA LEU A 53 -10.79 -3.20 -44.18
C LEU A 53 -12.02 -2.35 -44.57
N ASP A 54 -12.75 -2.72 -45.62
CA ASP A 54 -13.98 -2.04 -46.04
C ASP A 54 -15.06 -2.10 -44.94
N SER A 55 -15.16 -3.23 -44.23
CA SER A 55 -16.10 -3.36 -43.12
C SER A 55 -15.68 -2.53 -41.89
N MET A 56 -14.38 -2.36 -41.67
CA MET A 56 -13.83 -1.60 -40.54
C MET A 56 -13.81 -0.09 -40.81
N GLY A 57 -13.73 0.32 -42.09
CA GLY A 57 -13.74 1.70 -42.54
C GLY A 57 -12.45 2.47 -42.21
N ASN A 58 -12.55 3.81 -42.24
CA ASN A 58 -11.41 4.74 -42.17
C ASN A 58 -10.57 4.69 -40.88
N ALA A 59 -10.97 3.90 -39.88
CA ALA A 59 -10.25 3.69 -38.63
C ALA A 59 -9.91 2.21 -38.36
N GLY A 60 -9.76 1.40 -39.41
CA GLY A 60 -9.47 -0.04 -39.27
C GLY A 60 -8.21 -0.38 -38.46
N PHE A 61 -7.16 0.44 -38.52
CA PHE A 61 -5.95 0.24 -37.70
C PHE A 61 -6.22 0.35 -36.18
N PHE A 62 -7.38 0.88 -35.76
CA PHE A 62 -7.74 0.98 -34.35
C PHE A 62 -7.81 -0.38 -33.65
N ALA A 63 -8.12 -1.47 -34.37
CA ALA A 63 -8.06 -2.82 -33.81
C ALA A 63 -6.65 -3.18 -33.31
N ALA A 64 -5.60 -2.82 -34.07
CA ALA A 64 -4.21 -3.03 -33.67
C ALA A 64 -3.79 -2.08 -32.53
N ILE A 65 -4.33 -0.86 -32.46
CA ILE A 65 -4.13 0.05 -31.32
C ILE A 65 -4.72 -0.55 -30.04
N VAL A 66 -5.95 -1.05 -30.08
CA VAL A 66 -6.61 -1.68 -28.93
C VAL A 66 -5.82 -2.91 -28.45
N ALA A 67 -5.25 -3.70 -29.37
CA ALA A 67 -4.38 -4.83 -29.03
C ALA A 67 -3.10 -4.42 -28.26
N PHE A 68 -2.53 -3.24 -28.55
CA PHE A 68 -1.41 -2.67 -27.78
C PHE A 68 -1.84 -2.03 -26.45
N MET A 69 -2.98 -1.35 -26.44
CA MET A 69 -3.49 -0.69 -25.23
C MET A 69 -3.88 -1.71 -24.16
N ILE A 70 -4.62 -2.74 -24.56
CA ILE A 70 -5.16 -3.79 -23.69
C ILE A 70 -4.74 -5.14 -24.27
N PRO A 71 -3.46 -5.53 -24.12
CA PRO A 71 -3.01 -6.83 -24.58
C PRO A 71 -3.71 -7.93 -23.76
N PRO A 72 -4.01 -9.10 -24.36
CA PRO A 72 -4.55 -10.27 -23.67
C PRO A 72 -3.48 -10.94 -22.79
N SER A 73 -2.92 -10.20 -21.84
CA SER A 73 -1.91 -10.67 -20.90
C SER A 73 -2.48 -11.23 -19.60
N MET A 74 -3.75 -10.92 -19.32
CA MET A 74 -4.45 -11.24 -18.08
C MET A 74 -5.19 -12.59 -18.14
N ALA A 75 -5.70 -13.05 -17.00
CA ALA A 75 -6.64 -14.18 -16.95
C ALA A 75 -7.97 -13.81 -17.60
N PHE A 76 -8.67 -14.82 -18.12
CA PHE A 76 -9.93 -14.66 -18.84
C PHE A 76 -10.97 -13.74 -18.16
N PRO A 77 -11.36 -13.93 -16.88
CA PRO A 77 -12.41 -13.12 -16.26
C PRO A 77 -12.01 -11.65 -16.10
N ILE A 78 -10.72 -11.38 -15.85
CA ILE A 78 -10.21 -10.00 -15.73
C ILE A 78 -10.25 -9.32 -17.10
N TYR A 79 -9.79 -10.02 -18.14
CA TYR A 79 -9.83 -9.47 -19.49
C TYR A 79 -11.28 -9.25 -19.96
N LEU A 80 -12.20 -10.18 -19.66
CA LEU A 80 -13.61 -10.04 -19.98
C LEU A 80 -14.22 -8.80 -19.32
N PHE A 81 -13.93 -8.56 -18.03
CA PHE A 81 -14.36 -7.34 -17.35
C PHE A 81 -13.82 -6.07 -18.01
N VAL A 82 -12.53 -6.06 -18.38
CA VAL A 82 -11.92 -4.92 -19.10
C VAL A 82 -12.53 -4.73 -20.50
N ALA A 83 -12.81 -5.81 -21.22
CA ALA A 83 -13.47 -5.76 -22.52
C ALA A 83 -14.90 -5.23 -22.44
N ILE A 84 -15.68 -5.67 -21.44
CA ILE A 84 -17.04 -5.17 -21.19
C ILE A 84 -17.00 -3.69 -20.84
N THR A 85 -16.09 -3.25 -19.96
CA THR A 85 -15.96 -1.83 -19.60
C THR A 85 -15.52 -0.95 -20.77
N LEU A 86 -14.66 -1.46 -21.65
CA LEU A 86 -14.30 -0.78 -22.91
C LEU A 86 -15.52 -0.61 -23.82
N LEU A 87 -16.26 -1.69 -24.09
CA LEU A 87 -17.43 -1.65 -24.99
C LEU A 87 -18.55 -0.79 -24.39
N LEU A 88 -18.80 -0.90 -23.09
CA LEU A 88 -19.76 -0.06 -22.37
C LEU A 88 -19.36 1.42 -22.43
N GLY A 89 -18.06 1.73 -22.34
CA GLY A 89 -17.56 3.10 -22.52
C GLY A 89 -17.85 3.64 -23.92
N MET A 90 -17.54 2.88 -24.97
CA MET A 90 -17.86 3.27 -26.34
C MET A 90 -19.36 3.48 -26.57
N LEU A 91 -20.20 2.61 -26.00
CA LEU A 91 -21.65 2.73 -26.07
C LEU A 91 -22.18 3.95 -25.32
N LEU A 92 -21.59 4.29 -24.17
CA LEU A 92 -21.94 5.49 -23.40
C LEU A 92 -21.56 6.77 -24.18
N GLY A 93 -20.36 6.80 -24.77
CA GLY A 93 -19.94 7.88 -25.66
C GLY A 93 -20.85 8.03 -26.89
N TRP A 94 -21.30 6.91 -27.46
CA TRP A 94 -22.29 6.89 -28.54
C TRP A 94 -23.65 7.41 -28.09
N ALA A 95 -24.19 6.95 -26.96
CA ALA A 95 -25.49 7.39 -26.45
C ALA A 95 -25.50 8.91 -26.18
N TRP A 96 -24.43 9.43 -25.57
CA TRP A 96 -24.30 10.87 -25.33
C TRP A 96 -24.11 11.66 -26.64
N GLY A 97 -23.33 11.15 -27.59
CA GLY A 97 -23.17 11.74 -28.91
C GLY A 97 -24.46 11.74 -29.74
N ALA A 98 -25.27 10.69 -29.64
CA ALA A 98 -26.57 10.60 -30.29
C ALA A 98 -27.57 11.60 -29.69
N ALA A 99 -27.55 11.80 -28.36
CA ALA A 99 -28.30 12.85 -27.70
C ALA A 99 -27.89 14.25 -28.19
N ALA A 100 -26.57 14.49 -28.34
CA ALA A 100 -26.06 15.73 -28.91
C ALA A 100 -26.56 15.95 -30.35
N MET A 101 -26.56 14.90 -31.19
CA MET A 101 -27.08 14.98 -32.56
C MET A 101 -28.59 15.26 -32.59
N ALA A 102 -29.38 14.63 -31.72
CA ALA A 102 -30.82 14.88 -31.61
C ALA A 102 -31.10 16.34 -31.24
N SER A 103 -30.43 16.85 -30.20
CA SER A 103 -30.54 18.25 -29.78
C SER A 103 -30.02 19.24 -30.83
N ALA A 104 -28.97 18.89 -31.57
CA ALA A 104 -28.48 19.74 -32.66
C ALA A 104 -29.46 19.80 -33.83
N SER A 105 -30.14 18.69 -34.13
CA SER A 105 -31.11 18.61 -35.21
C SER A 105 -32.41 19.37 -34.93
N SER A 106 -32.84 19.48 -33.66
CA SER A 106 -34.03 20.25 -33.28
C SER A 106 -33.83 21.76 -33.36
N VAL A 107 -32.59 22.24 -33.25
CA VAL A 107 -32.24 23.67 -33.34
C VAL A 107 -32.00 24.12 -34.79
N ARG A 108 -31.85 23.19 -35.75
CA ARG A 108 -31.59 23.51 -37.16
C ARG A 108 -32.86 23.96 -37.88
N ASN A 109 -32.75 25.07 -38.62
CA ASN A 109 -33.81 25.52 -39.52
C ASN A 109 -33.74 24.79 -40.87
N GLN A 110 -34.67 23.85 -41.11
CA GLN A 110 -34.62 22.93 -42.27
C GLN A 110 -34.67 23.65 -43.62
N ALA A 111 -35.35 24.80 -43.71
CA ALA A 111 -35.44 25.61 -44.92
C ALA A 111 -34.11 26.28 -45.31
N LEU A 112 -33.28 26.64 -44.31
CA LEU A 112 -31.96 27.23 -44.53
C LEU A 112 -30.93 26.14 -44.89
N LEU A 113 -31.06 24.96 -44.29
CA LEU A 113 -30.23 23.78 -44.57
C LEU A 113 -30.34 23.31 -46.03
N GLN A 114 -31.55 23.25 -46.59
CA GLN A 114 -31.76 22.87 -48.00
C GLN A 114 -31.16 23.90 -48.97
N ARG A 115 -31.28 25.21 -48.67
CA ARG A 115 -30.66 26.28 -49.47
C ARG A 115 -29.13 26.22 -49.45
N GLN A 116 -28.54 25.99 -48.28
CA GLN A 116 -27.09 25.82 -48.15
C GLN A 116 -26.59 24.52 -48.80
N TYR A 117 -27.37 23.44 -48.75
CA TYR A 117 -27.03 22.18 -49.42
C TYR A 117 -27.01 22.33 -50.94
N GLN A 118 -27.95 23.10 -51.51
CA GLN A 118 -27.91 23.47 -52.93
C GLN A 118 -26.70 24.35 -53.28
N GLN A 119 -26.31 25.28 -52.42
CA GLN A 119 -25.11 26.10 -52.60
C GLN A 119 -23.81 25.28 -52.50
N MET A 120 -23.76 24.28 -51.61
CA MET A 120 -22.62 23.36 -51.46
C MET A 120 -22.36 22.56 -52.75
N ILE A 121 -23.43 22.09 -53.42
CA ILE A 121 -23.32 21.37 -54.70
C ILE A 121 -22.79 22.29 -55.82
N MET A 122 -23.11 23.58 -55.79
CA MET A 122 -22.70 24.54 -56.83
C MET A 122 -21.31 25.17 -56.61
N GLN A 123 -20.86 25.36 -55.36
CA GLN A 123 -19.65 26.14 -55.04
C GLN A 123 -18.54 25.33 -54.35
N CYS A 124 -18.75 24.04 -54.03
CA CYS A 124 -17.80 23.22 -53.25
C CYS A 124 -17.37 23.86 -51.92
N VAL A 125 -18.23 24.67 -51.29
CA VAL A 125 -17.98 25.32 -50.00
C VAL A 125 -18.51 24.45 -48.86
N GLN A 126 -17.74 24.36 -47.77
CA GLN A 126 -18.04 23.53 -46.60
C GLN A 126 -19.23 24.10 -45.80
N LEU A 127 -20.23 23.27 -45.51
CA LEU A 127 -21.49 23.68 -44.88
C LEU A 127 -21.28 23.82 -43.36
N GLN A 128 -21.27 25.05 -42.83
CA GLN A 128 -21.01 25.31 -41.41
C GLN A 128 -22.18 26.05 -40.75
N LEU A 129 -22.98 25.31 -39.98
CA LEU A 129 -24.14 25.81 -39.23
C LEU A 129 -23.71 26.19 -37.80
N THR A 130 -23.53 27.49 -37.57
CA THR A 130 -23.01 28.08 -36.31
C THR A 130 -23.81 27.67 -35.08
N LEU A 131 -25.14 27.65 -35.16
CA LEU A 131 -26.02 27.28 -34.03
C LEU A 131 -25.93 25.81 -33.65
N SER A 132 -25.89 24.90 -34.63
CA SER A 132 -25.80 23.46 -34.34
C SER A 132 -24.42 23.06 -33.78
N SER A 133 -23.38 23.78 -34.20
CA SER A 133 -22.02 23.57 -33.68
C SER A 133 -21.94 23.98 -32.20
N ALA A 134 -22.59 25.08 -31.79
CA ALA A 134 -22.63 25.50 -30.38
C ALA A 134 -23.28 24.45 -29.46
N VAL A 135 -24.33 23.76 -29.92
CA VAL A 135 -24.97 22.66 -29.17
C VAL A 135 -23.98 21.50 -28.97
N PHE A 136 -23.25 21.10 -30.01
CA PHE A 136 -22.22 20.07 -29.88
C PHE A 136 -21.11 20.46 -28.88
N GLY A 137 -20.77 21.75 -28.81
CA GLY A 137 -19.79 22.27 -27.85
C GLY A 137 -20.26 22.18 -26.40
N ALA A 138 -21.52 22.52 -26.14
CA ALA A 138 -22.11 22.37 -24.81
C ALA A 138 -22.15 20.90 -24.37
N PHE A 139 -22.55 19.99 -25.28
CA PHE A 139 -22.55 18.56 -25.01
C PHE A 139 -21.15 17.98 -24.82
N LEU A 140 -20.16 18.47 -25.58
CA LEU A 140 -18.75 18.10 -25.43
C LEU A 140 -18.23 18.55 -24.05
N PHE A 141 -18.52 19.78 -23.62
CA PHE A 141 -18.13 20.28 -22.30
C PHE A 141 -18.67 19.41 -21.17
N ILE A 142 -19.99 19.19 -21.15
CA ILE A 142 -20.66 18.47 -20.08
C ILE A 142 -20.23 17.00 -20.09
N GLY A 143 -20.18 16.39 -21.27
CA GLY A 143 -19.78 14.99 -21.43
C GLY A 143 -18.34 14.75 -20.99
N THR A 144 -17.40 15.56 -21.46
CA THR A 144 -15.98 15.44 -21.07
C THR A 144 -15.75 15.76 -19.59
N TYR A 145 -16.49 16.72 -19.01
CA TYR A 145 -16.45 17.02 -17.58
C TYR A 145 -16.92 15.83 -16.73
N VAL A 146 -18.08 15.22 -17.06
CA VAL A 146 -18.61 14.05 -16.35
C VAL A 146 -17.69 12.84 -16.49
N LEU A 147 -17.18 12.57 -17.69
CA LEU A 147 -16.26 11.47 -17.93
C LEU A 147 -14.93 11.66 -17.19
N ALA A 148 -14.42 12.89 -17.11
CA ALA A 148 -13.22 13.20 -16.35
C ALA A 148 -13.44 13.09 -14.83
N LEU A 149 -14.63 13.44 -14.33
CA LEU A 149 -15.01 13.20 -12.93
C LEU A 149 -15.07 11.70 -12.61
N ILE A 150 -15.64 10.88 -13.51
CA ILE A 150 -15.67 9.42 -13.37
C ILE A 150 -14.23 8.90 -13.30
N ARG A 151 -13.35 9.38 -14.18
CA ARG A 151 -11.93 8.99 -14.20
C ARG A 151 -11.19 9.38 -12.92
N ALA A 152 -11.43 10.58 -12.39
CA ALA A 152 -10.77 11.07 -11.18
C ALA A 152 -11.28 10.36 -9.90
N ARG A 153 -12.57 10.02 -9.82
CA ARG A 153 -13.16 9.35 -8.65
C ARG A 153 -13.05 7.84 -8.68
N ALA A 154 -13.10 7.26 -9.88
CA ALA A 154 -13.14 5.82 -10.10
C ALA A 154 -12.13 5.45 -11.20
N PRO A 155 -10.83 5.33 -10.89
CA PRO A 155 -9.78 4.99 -11.86
C PRO A 155 -9.99 3.59 -12.44
N LYS A 156 -10.76 2.74 -11.75
CA LYS A 156 -11.17 1.42 -12.24
C LYS A 156 -11.96 1.51 -13.55
N LEU A 157 -12.73 2.58 -13.69
CA LEU A 157 -13.50 2.92 -14.88
C LEU A 157 -12.72 3.87 -15.80
N ALA A 158 -11.40 4.01 -15.63
CA ALA A 158 -10.59 4.84 -16.53
C ALA A 158 -10.66 4.34 -17.97
N VAL A 159 -10.63 3.02 -18.20
CA VAL A 159 -10.81 2.42 -19.55
C VAL A 159 -12.16 2.84 -20.13
N LEU A 160 -13.24 2.71 -19.34
CA LEU A 160 -14.58 3.14 -19.74
C LEU A 160 -14.62 4.63 -20.09
N SER A 161 -14.07 5.49 -19.23
CA SER A 161 -14.04 6.95 -19.43
C SER A 161 -13.23 7.36 -20.67
N ILE A 162 -12.06 6.74 -20.91
CA ILE A 162 -11.18 7.05 -22.04
C ILE A 162 -11.84 6.67 -23.37
N PHE A 163 -12.38 5.45 -23.48
CA PHE A 163 -13.04 5.05 -24.72
C PHE A 163 -14.39 5.75 -24.93
N ALA A 164 -15.07 6.12 -23.84
CA ALA A 164 -16.24 7.00 -23.93
C ALA A 164 -15.87 8.40 -24.44
N SER A 165 -14.75 8.99 -23.97
CA SER A 165 -14.32 10.32 -24.40
C SER A 165 -13.88 10.31 -25.85
N ILE A 166 -13.11 9.29 -26.30
CA ILE A 166 -12.72 9.14 -27.71
C ILE A 166 -13.94 9.13 -28.63
N VAL A 167 -14.94 8.27 -28.33
CA VAL A 167 -16.17 8.20 -29.16
C VAL A 167 -16.98 9.48 -29.08
N LEU A 168 -17.04 10.12 -27.91
CA LEU A 168 -17.70 11.42 -27.75
C LEU A 168 -17.02 12.51 -28.59
N ASP A 169 -15.69 12.59 -28.57
CA ASP A 169 -14.91 13.58 -29.30
C ASP A 169 -15.20 13.50 -30.80
N ILE A 170 -15.25 12.29 -31.35
CA ILE A 170 -15.54 12.05 -32.78
C ILE A 170 -16.96 12.48 -33.13
N ASN A 171 -17.95 12.08 -32.31
CA ASN A 171 -19.34 12.46 -32.54
C ASN A 171 -19.54 13.98 -32.48
N CYS A 172 -18.91 14.66 -31.52
CA CYS A 172 -19.01 16.12 -31.39
C CYS A 172 -18.16 16.90 -32.41
N SER A 173 -17.06 16.33 -32.91
CA SER A 173 -16.17 17.00 -33.89
C SER A 173 -16.68 16.89 -35.32
N TYR A 174 -17.22 15.73 -35.70
CA TYR A 174 -17.71 15.47 -37.06
C TYR A 174 -19.23 15.53 -37.19
N GLY A 175 -20.00 15.42 -36.10
CA GLY A 175 -21.47 15.40 -36.14
C GLY A 175 -22.10 16.68 -36.71
N ALA A 176 -21.44 17.84 -36.51
CA ALA A 176 -21.91 19.11 -37.05
C ALA A 176 -21.89 19.17 -38.59
N LEU A 177 -21.01 18.38 -39.24
CA LEU A 177 -20.85 18.36 -40.70
C LEU A 177 -21.97 17.62 -41.42
N PHE A 178 -22.67 16.70 -40.74
CA PHE A 178 -23.71 15.90 -41.39
C PHE A 178 -25.03 16.68 -41.47
N PRO A 179 -25.60 16.87 -42.68
CA PRO A 179 -26.86 17.59 -42.85
C PRO A 179 -28.06 16.78 -42.34
N THR A 180 -27.99 15.45 -42.38
CA THR A 180 -29.03 14.54 -41.89
C THR A 180 -28.67 13.93 -40.53
N ALA A 181 -29.70 13.57 -39.75
CA ALA A 181 -29.54 12.97 -38.43
C ALA A 181 -29.02 11.53 -38.53
N GLN A 182 -27.70 11.36 -38.62
CA GLN A 182 -27.02 10.07 -38.60
C GLN A 182 -26.56 9.73 -37.18
N TYR A 183 -27.34 8.92 -36.47
CA TYR A 183 -27.05 8.58 -35.07
C TYR A 183 -25.96 7.52 -34.87
N THR A 184 -25.63 6.71 -35.88
CA THR A 184 -24.78 5.51 -35.70
C THR A 184 -23.52 5.49 -36.57
N ASN A 185 -23.46 6.28 -37.64
CA ASN A 185 -22.41 6.14 -38.66
C ASN A 185 -21.01 6.47 -38.11
N LEU A 186 -20.90 7.55 -37.32
CA LEU A 186 -19.63 7.98 -36.73
C LEU A 186 -19.11 7.01 -35.66
N SER A 187 -19.96 6.51 -34.78
CA SER A 187 -19.55 5.56 -33.73
C SER A 187 -19.14 4.20 -34.27
N LYS A 188 -19.72 3.75 -35.40
CA LYS A 188 -19.35 2.47 -36.04
C LYS A 188 -17.88 2.40 -36.41
N LEU A 189 -17.26 3.53 -36.78
CA LEU A 189 -15.84 3.62 -37.16
C LEU A 189 -14.89 3.07 -36.09
N PHE A 190 -15.25 3.19 -34.80
CA PHE A 190 -14.40 2.71 -33.70
C PHE A 190 -14.97 1.47 -33.01
N LEU A 191 -16.30 1.32 -32.99
CA LEU A 191 -16.96 0.20 -32.34
C LEU A 191 -16.67 -1.13 -33.06
N ILE A 192 -16.71 -1.14 -34.39
CA ILE A 192 -16.48 -2.35 -35.19
C ILE A 192 -15.03 -2.85 -35.04
N PRO A 193 -13.97 -2.04 -35.31
CA PRO A 193 -12.59 -2.49 -35.10
C PRO A 193 -12.30 -2.98 -33.68
N SER A 194 -12.86 -2.31 -32.69
CA SER A 194 -12.68 -2.69 -31.28
C SER A 194 -13.34 -4.03 -30.97
N SER A 195 -14.53 -4.28 -31.52
CA SER A 195 -15.23 -5.56 -31.36
C SER A 195 -14.44 -6.73 -31.94
N TYR A 196 -13.78 -6.56 -33.10
CA TYR A 196 -12.92 -7.58 -33.70
C TYR A 196 -11.73 -7.90 -32.81
N CYS A 197 -11.02 -6.88 -32.31
CA CYS A 197 -9.91 -7.07 -31.39
C CYS A 197 -10.35 -7.79 -30.10
N VAL A 198 -11.50 -7.41 -29.53
CA VAL A 198 -12.06 -8.05 -28.33
C VAL A 198 -12.38 -9.52 -28.60
N ALA A 199 -13.03 -9.84 -29.72
CA ALA A 199 -13.39 -11.20 -30.10
C ALA A 199 -12.14 -12.09 -30.27
N ILE A 200 -11.13 -11.61 -31.02
CA ILE A 200 -9.87 -12.33 -31.23
C ILE A 200 -9.13 -12.53 -29.91
N SER A 201 -9.11 -11.51 -29.06
CA SER A 201 -8.44 -11.58 -27.77
C SER A 201 -9.11 -12.59 -26.84
N LEU A 202 -10.45 -12.61 -26.79
CA LEU A 202 -11.20 -13.62 -26.03
C LEU A 202 -10.96 -15.03 -26.57
N ALA A 203 -10.98 -15.21 -27.88
CA ALA A 203 -10.66 -16.49 -28.52
C ALA A 203 -9.23 -16.95 -28.19
N SER A 204 -8.26 -16.03 -28.23
CA SER A 204 -6.86 -16.32 -27.89
C SER A 204 -6.68 -16.74 -26.43
N LEU A 205 -7.47 -16.20 -25.50
CA LEU A 205 -7.41 -16.55 -24.09
C LEU A 205 -7.94 -17.95 -23.80
N VAL A 206 -8.86 -18.45 -24.63
CA VAL A 206 -9.44 -19.79 -24.54
C VAL A 206 -8.55 -20.82 -25.26
N VAL A 207 -8.05 -20.49 -26.45
CA VAL A 207 -7.32 -21.43 -27.32
C VAL A 207 -5.81 -21.46 -27.03
N ILE A 208 -5.18 -20.29 -26.83
CA ILE A 208 -3.72 -20.15 -26.75
C ILE A 208 -3.32 -20.03 -25.27
N PHE A 209 -2.80 -21.12 -24.71
CA PHE A 209 -2.37 -21.23 -23.30
C PHE A 209 -3.42 -20.73 -22.29
N PRO A 210 -4.53 -21.46 -22.10
CA PRO A 210 -5.59 -21.05 -21.18
C PRO A 210 -5.11 -20.96 -19.72
N GLN A 211 -5.18 -19.76 -19.15
CA GLN A 211 -4.85 -19.48 -17.76
C GLN A 211 -6.13 -19.22 -16.96
N SER A 212 -6.40 -20.04 -15.94
CA SER A 212 -7.44 -19.73 -14.94
C SER A 212 -6.87 -18.79 -13.87
N LEU A 213 -7.73 -17.98 -13.27
CA LEU A 213 -7.46 -17.12 -12.13
C LEU A 213 -6.92 -17.92 -10.95
N ASN A 214 -7.45 -19.11 -10.64
CA ASN A 214 -6.92 -19.99 -9.61
C ASN A 214 -5.45 -20.37 -9.88
N HIS A 215 -5.10 -20.66 -11.14
CA HIS A 215 -3.72 -20.94 -11.52
C HIS A 215 -2.84 -19.70 -11.39
N VAL A 216 -3.37 -18.53 -11.79
CA VAL A 216 -2.67 -17.24 -11.63
C VAL A 216 -2.46 -16.89 -10.16
N TRP A 217 -3.45 -17.16 -9.31
CA TRP A 217 -3.42 -16.94 -7.87
C TRP A 217 -2.39 -17.85 -7.20
N LEU A 218 -2.41 -19.16 -7.46
CA LEU A 218 -1.42 -20.10 -6.93
C LEU A 218 -0.01 -19.81 -7.45
N SER A 219 0.13 -19.37 -8.70
CA SER A 219 1.42 -18.94 -9.24
C SER A 219 1.93 -17.65 -8.58
N ALA A 220 1.05 -16.73 -8.21
CA ALA A 220 1.41 -15.51 -7.49
C ALA A 220 1.73 -15.80 -6.02
N LEU A 221 1.08 -16.82 -5.43
CA LEU A 221 1.34 -17.29 -4.08
C LEU A 221 2.76 -17.84 -3.98
N ASP A 222 3.10 -18.76 -4.89
CA ASP A 222 4.40 -19.42 -4.98
C ASP A 222 5.55 -18.41 -5.21
N GLY A 223 5.51 -17.69 -6.33
CA GLY A 223 6.61 -16.80 -6.73
C GLY A 223 6.64 -15.44 -6.03
N GLY A 224 5.53 -15.00 -5.44
CA GLY A 224 5.42 -13.70 -4.77
C GLY A 224 5.47 -13.81 -3.26
N PHE A 225 4.53 -14.55 -2.67
CA PHE A 225 4.34 -14.62 -1.23
C PHE A 225 5.30 -15.63 -0.57
N CYS A 226 5.24 -16.91 -0.96
CA CYS A 226 6.03 -17.98 -0.35
C CYS A 226 7.53 -17.74 -0.50
N ALA A 227 7.98 -17.34 -1.71
CA ALA A 227 9.38 -16.95 -1.93
C ALA A 227 9.82 -15.79 -1.01
N SER A 228 8.95 -14.81 -0.75
CA SER A 228 9.28 -13.72 0.18
C SER A 228 9.34 -14.19 1.63
N VAL A 229 8.47 -15.11 2.07
CA VAL A 229 8.54 -15.72 3.41
C VAL A 229 9.83 -16.52 3.58
N GLN A 230 10.22 -17.33 2.59
CA GLN A 230 11.48 -18.07 2.60
C GLN A 230 12.69 -17.12 2.65
N ASN A 231 12.66 -16.04 1.86
CA ASN A 231 13.70 -15.01 1.91
C ASN A 231 13.80 -14.38 3.30
N ILE A 232 12.68 -14.07 3.96
CA ILE A 232 12.67 -13.54 5.33
C ILE A 232 13.33 -14.55 6.30
N LEU A 233 12.98 -15.83 6.24
CA LEU A 233 13.58 -16.86 7.09
C LEU A 233 15.09 -17.02 6.83
N SER A 234 15.51 -17.00 5.56
CA SER A 234 16.94 -17.05 5.19
C SER A 234 17.72 -15.85 5.72
N VAL A 235 17.10 -14.66 5.69
CA VAL A 235 17.68 -13.41 6.17
C VAL A 235 17.82 -13.45 7.70
N GLN A 236 16.90 -14.10 8.42
CA GLN A 236 17.07 -14.34 9.88
C GLN A 236 18.23 -15.27 10.19
N THR A 237 18.37 -16.37 9.44
CA THR A 237 19.49 -17.29 9.61
C THR A 237 20.83 -16.61 9.33
N GLU A 238 20.89 -15.77 8.29
CA GLU A 238 22.06 -14.95 7.97
C GLU A 238 22.37 -13.92 9.07
N ALA A 239 21.34 -13.23 9.59
CA ALA A 239 21.51 -12.24 10.66
C ALA A 239 22.12 -12.83 11.94
N LEU A 240 21.67 -14.02 12.34
CA LEU A 240 22.15 -14.69 13.54
C LEU A 240 23.56 -15.26 13.38
N ALA A 241 24.02 -15.48 12.13
CA ALA A 241 25.39 -15.90 11.85
C ALA A 241 26.38 -14.72 11.80
N THR A 242 25.89 -13.50 11.52
CA THR A 242 26.71 -12.29 11.50
C THR A 242 26.94 -11.72 12.89
N ARG A 243 28.16 -11.22 13.16
CA ARG A 243 28.47 -10.54 14.43
C ARG A 243 27.74 -9.20 14.54
N PRO A 244 27.02 -8.90 15.64
CA PRO A 244 26.31 -7.64 15.86
C PRO A 244 27.14 -6.36 15.71
N SER A 245 28.43 -6.39 16.05
CA SER A 245 29.32 -5.22 15.93
C SER A 245 29.74 -4.85 14.48
N ASP A 246 29.43 -5.66 13.47
CA ASP A 246 29.67 -5.29 12.06
C ASP A 246 28.55 -4.40 11.49
N ASN A 247 28.69 -3.10 11.70
CA ASN A 247 27.69 -2.10 11.29
C ASN A 247 27.37 -2.14 9.78
N ALA A 248 28.36 -2.42 8.93
CA ALA A 248 28.16 -2.42 7.48
C ALA A 248 27.34 -3.64 7.04
N ALA A 249 27.68 -4.83 7.55
CA ALA A 249 26.95 -6.05 7.27
C ALA A 249 25.48 -5.96 7.73
N TRP A 250 25.23 -5.46 8.95
CA TRP A 250 23.87 -5.29 9.47
C TRP A 250 23.04 -4.28 8.67
N SER A 251 23.64 -3.20 8.20
CA SER A 251 22.92 -2.22 7.36
C SER A 251 22.49 -2.82 6.01
N ALA A 252 23.35 -3.65 5.40
CA ALA A 252 23.03 -4.37 4.16
C ALA A 252 21.95 -5.43 4.39
N LEU A 253 22.02 -6.12 5.52
CA LEU A 253 21.08 -7.16 5.91
C LEU A 253 19.69 -6.59 6.25
N ALA A 254 19.65 -5.44 6.94
CA ALA A 254 18.43 -4.67 7.17
C ALA A 254 17.83 -4.13 5.86
N ALA A 255 18.65 -3.74 4.88
CA ALA A 255 18.18 -3.39 3.53
C ALA A 255 17.56 -4.60 2.81
N LYS A 256 18.19 -5.77 2.88
CA LYS A 256 17.66 -7.04 2.33
C LYS A 256 16.35 -7.45 3.00
N GLY A 257 16.27 -7.33 4.33
CA GLY A 257 15.05 -7.56 5.12
C GLY A 257 13.91 -6.61 4.74
N ARG A 258 14.20 -5.30 4.57
CA ARG A 258 13.22 -4.31 4.07
C ARG A 258 12.70 -4.68 2.68
N ALA A 259 13.58 -5.08 1.76
CA ALA A 259 13.18 -5.50 0.42
C ALA A 259 12.29 -6.76 0.45
N ALA A 260 12.63 -7.75 1.29
CA ALA A 260 11.83 -8.96 1.46
C ALA A 260 10.45 -8.65 2.09
N GLY A 261 10.39 -7.77 3.09
CA GLY A 261 9.13 -7.32 3.71
C GLY A 261 8.25 -6.53 2.73
N GLN A 262 8.82 -5.68 1.89
CA GLN A 262 8.09 -5.00 0.81
C GLN A 262 7.57 -6.01 -0.23
N GLY A 263 8.40 -6.98 -0.61
CA GLY A 263 8.03 -8.07 -1.51
C GLY A 263 6.87 -8.91 -0.97
N LEU A 264 6.91 -9.28 0.32
CA LEU A 264 5.86 -10.04 1.00
C LEU A 264 4.53 -9.29 0.98
N ASN A 265 4.55 -8.02 1.38
CA ASN A 265 3.34 -7.19 1.42
C ASN A 265 2.79 -6.94 0.01
N GLY A 266 3.65 -6.66 -0.97
CA GLY A 266 3.25 -6.53 -2.38
C GLY A 266 2.70 -7.82 -2.98
N GLY A 267 3.26 -8.97 -2.60
CA GLY A 267 2.76 -10.31 -2.96
C GLY A 267 1.39 -10.57 -2.38
N MET A 268 1.21 -10.32 -1.08
CA MET A 268 -0.06 -10.47 -0.39
C MET A 268 -1.16 -9.58 -0.98
N GLN A 269 -0.86 -8.30 -1.25
CA GLN A 269 -1.79 -7.40 -1.91
C GLN A 269 -2.19 -7.88 -3.30
N GLY A 270 -1.22 -8.40 -4.07
CA GLY A 270 -1.50 -9.03 -5.36
C GLY A 270 -2.50 -10.18 -5.26
N LEU A 271 -2.38 -11.03 -4.22
CA LEU A 271 -3.30 -12.14 -3.97
C LEU A 271 -4.69 -11.66 -3.56
N LEU A 272 -4.78 -10.66 -2.68
CA LEU A 272 -6.06 -10.08 -2.25
C LEU A 272 -6.81 -9.38 -3.39
N GLY A 273 -6.12 -8.87 -4.41
CA GLY A 273 -6.79 -8.36 -5.61
C GLY A 273 -7.42 -9.44 -6.45
N LEU A 274 -6.69 -10.54 -6.64
CA LEU A 274 -7.15 -11.68 -7.43
C LEU A 274 -8.30 -12.43 -6.73
N ILE A 275 -8.30 -12.51 -5.39
CA ILE A 275 -9.33 -13.22 -4.63
C ILE A 275 -10.74 -12.64 -4.83
N LYS A 276 -10.85 -11.33 -5.09
CA LYS A 276 -12.15 -10.65 -5.25
C LYS A 276 -12.91 -11.12 -6.50
N MET A 277 -12.20 -11.60 -7.52
CA MET A 277 -12.79 -12.00 -8.81
C MET A 277 -12.83 -13.52 -8.99
N ILE A 278 -12.49 -14.28 -7.94
CA ILE A 278 -12.30 -15.74 -8.02
C ILE A 278 -13.61 -16.52 -8.11
N ASP A 279 -14.71 -15.95 -7.65
CA ASP A 279 -16.05 -16.57 -7.73
C ASP A 279 -16.64 -16.57 -9.15
N LEU A 280 -15.96 -15.94 -10.10
CA LEU A 280 -16.48 -15.60 -11.43
C LEU A 280 -16.00 -16.53 -12.52
N GLU A 281 -15.07 -17.42 -12.22
CA GLU A 281 -14.52 -18.30 -13.22
C GLU A 281 -14.94 -19.75 -13.03
N PHE A 282 -14.97 -20.45 -14.17
CA PHE A 282 -14.82 -21.89 -14.16
C PHE A 282 -13.38 -22.21 -13.83
N SER A 283 -13.15 -22.96 -12.75
CA SER A 283 -11.81 -23.35 -12.35
C SER A 283 -11.69 -24.85 -12.19
N VAL A 284 -10.62 -25.41 -12.74
CA VAL A 284 -10.24 -26.81 -12.51
C VAL A 284 -9.10 -26.80 -11.51
N CYS A 285 -9.34 -27.28 -10.29
CA CYS A 285 -8.33 -27.35 -9.23
C CYS A 285 -8.84 -28.22 -8.07
N CYS A 286 -7.93 -28.68 -7.20
CA CYS A 286 -8.31 -29.27 -5.90
C CYS A 286 -8.98 -28.22 -5.00
N LEU A 287 -8.52 -26.97 -5.10
CA LEU A 287 -8.95 -25.84 -4.26
C LEU A 287 -10.13 -25.11 -4.89
N GLY A 288 -11.17 -24.89 -4.08
CA GLY A 288 -12.36 -24.12 -4.49
C GLY A 288 -12.27 -22.63 -4.11
N PRO A 289 -13.15 -21.78 -4.66
CA PRO A 289 -13.20 -20.35 -4.35
C PRO A 289 -13.33 -20.04 -2.84
N LYS A 290 -14.18 -20.80 -2.12
CA LYS A 290 -14.36 -20.66 -0.66
C LYS A 290 -13.07 -20.96 0.10
N ASP A 291 -12.38 -22.04 -0.27
CA ASP A 291 -11.12 -22.45 0.37
C ASP A 291 -10.02 -21.41 0.15
N LEU A 292 -9.91 -20.89 -1.07
CA LEU A 292 -8.91 -19.87 -1.40
C LEU A 292 -9.14 -18.57 -0.61
N LYS A 293 -10.39 -18.21 -0.32
CA LYS A 293 -10.71 -17.08 0.58
C LYS A 293 -10.36 -17.35 2.03
N THR A 294 -10.48 -18.60 2.49
CA THR A 294 -10.01 -18.99 3.83
C THR A 294 -8.49 -18.95 3.89
N PHE A 295 -7.81 -19.50 2.87
CA PHE A 295 -6.35 -19.40 2.73
C PHE A 295 -5.88 -17.95 2.71
N ALA A 296 -6.52 -17.06 1.94
CA ALA A 296 -6.14 -15.65 1.89
C ALA A 296 -6.25 -14.97 3.26
N ARG A 297 -7.21 -15.35 4.11
CA ARG A 297 -7.32 -14.82 5.47
C ARG A 297 -6.16 -15.28 6.36
N GLU A 298 -5.82 -16.56 6.31
CA GLU A 298 -4.69 -17.09 7.09
C GLU A 298 -3.33 -16.56 6.60
N LEU A 299 -3.15 -16.42 5.28
CA LEU A 299 -1.96 -15.80 4.70
C LEU A 299 -1.82 -14.33 5.09
N GLN A 300 -2.93 -13.60 5.30
CA GLN A 300 -2.90 -12.21 5.78
C GLN A 300 -2.38 -12.15 7.22
N SER A 301 -2.83 -13.08 8.06
CA SER A 301 -2.34 -13.24 9.44
C SER A 301 -0.86 -13.63 9.45
N LEU A 302 -0.44 -14.54 8.57
CA LEU A 302 0.96 -14.92 8.42
C LEU A 302 1.84 -13.77 7.93
N THR A 303 1.34 -12.94 6.99
CA THR A 303 2.04 -11.73 6.50
C THR A 303 2.39 -10.80 7.65
N PHE A 304 1.42 -10.61 8.55
CA PHE A 304 1.55 -9.76 9.72
C PHE A 304 2.65 -10.29 10.66
N ARG A 305 2.63 -11.58 11.00
CA ARG A 305 3.67 -12.19 11.87
C ARG A 305 5.05 -12.26 11.20
N ALA A 306 5.11 -12.54 9.90
CA ALA A 306 6.39 -12.53 9.16
C ALA A 306 7.01 -11.13 9.11
N THR A 307 6.19 -10.08 9.05
CA THR A 307 6.68 -8.68 9.15
C THR A 307 7.24 -8.40 10.54
N CYS A 308 6.66 -8.95 11.61
CA CYS A 308 7.20 -8.86 12.96
C CYS A 308 8.57 -9.55 13.10
N LEU A 309 8.82 -10.64 12.38
CA LEU A 309 10.11 -11.34 12.43
C LEU A 309 11.28 -10.45 11.96
N LEU A 310 11.04 -9.59 10.97
CA LEU A 310 12.02 -8.62 10.47
C LEU A 310 12.35 -7.49 11.47
N SER A 311 11.61 -7.37 12.57
CA SER A 311 11.84 -6.31 13.57
C SER A 311 13.19 -6.44 14.27
N PHE A 312 13.65 -7.67 14.56
CA PHE A 312 14.92 -7.92 15.25
C PHE A 312 16.11 -7.28 14.53
N GLN A 313 16.28 -7.59 13.25
CA GLN A 313 17.39 -7.07 12.44
C GLN A 313 17.39 -5.56 12.38
N ARG A 314 16.20 -4.99 12.31
CA ARG A 314 16.03 -3.56 12.26
C ARG A 314 16.32 -2.91 13.61
N PHE A 315 15.95 -3.52 14.73
CA PHE A 315 16.29 -2.99 16.04
C PHE A 315 17.80 -3.05 16.31
N VAL A 316 18.48 -4.09 15.84
CA VAL A 316 19.95 -4.17 15.89
C VAL A 316 20.59 -3.08 15.01
N ASP A 317 20.14 -2.91 13.77
CA ASP A 317 20.62 -1.84 12.87
C ASP A 317 20.33 -0.44 13.42
N ASP A 318 19.12 -0.19 13.92
CA ASP A 318 18.72 1.09 14.52
C ASP A 318 19.57 1.40 15.77
N ARG A 319 19.89 0.39 16.57
CA ARG A 319 20.81 0.52 17.71
C ARG A 319 22.22 0.86 17.24
N ASN A 320 22.78 0.10 16.29
CA ASN A 320 24.12 0.32 15.78
C ASN A 320 24.28 1.71 15.14
N GLN A 321 23.24 2.18 14.42
CA GLN A 321 23.21 3.53 13.86
C GLN A 321 23.13 4.61 14.95
N ALA A 322 22.37 4.39 16.01
CA ALA A 322 22.28 5.32 17.14
C ALA A 322 23.61 5.40 17.89
N ASP A 323 24.26 4.27 18.14
CA ASP A 323 25.56 4.19 18.81
C ASP A 323 26.65 4.88 17.96
N ALA A 324 26.70 4.60 16.65
CA ALA A 324 27.63 5.27 15.73
C ALA A 324 27.36 6.78 15.57
N ALA A 325 26.09 7.22 15.61
CA ALA A 325 25.75 8.64 15.60
C ALA A 325 26.23 9.34 16.87
N LEU A 326 26.08 8.68 18.02
CA LEU A 326 26.54 9.21 19.30
C LEU A 326 28.06 9.36 19.35
N GLU A 327 28.79 8.34 18.89
CA GLU A 327 30.26 8.38 18.81
C GLU A 327 30.74 9.59 17.98
N ARG A 328 30.14 9.83 16.81
CA ARG A 328 30.46 11.00 15.96
C ARG A 328 30.24 12.33 16.69
N VAL A 329 29.15 12.46 17.45
CA VAL A 329 28.87 13.69 18.23
C VAL A 329 29.91 13.86 19.33
N THR A 330 30.24 12.79 20.06
CA THR A 330 31.27 12.84 21.11
C THR A 330 32.66 13.17 20.56
N GLU A 331 33.03 12.62 19.40
CA GLU A 331 34.29 12.95 18.72
C GLU A 331 34.31 14.40 18.22
N ALA A 332 33.20 14.90 17.66
CA ALA A 332 33.08 16.28 17.22
C ALA A 332 33.24 17.25 18.40
N HIS A 333 32.63 16.93 19.55
CA HIS A 333 32.80 17.70 20.78
C HIS A 333 34.23 17.62 21.32
N ALA A 334 34.87 16.44 21.29
CA ALA A 334 36.27 16.28 21.70
C ALA A 334 37.22 17.12 20.82
N LYS A 335 36.95 17.23 19.52
CA LYS A 335 37.74 18.03 18.56
C LYS A 335 37.51 19.55 18.72
N SER A 336 36.35 19.98 19.22
CA SER A 336 36.01 21.41 19.34
C SER A 336 36.63 22.11 20.57
N GLY A 337 37.25 21.39 21.51
CA GLY A 337 38.01 21.96 22.63
C GLY A 337 37.22 22.76 23.69
N THR A 338 35.92 22.98 23.50
CA THR A 338 35.02 23.61 24.48
C THR A 338 34.61 22.61 25.56
N ALA A 339 35.52 22.37 26.51
CA ALA A 339 35.32 21.44 27.61
C ALA A 339 34.38 22.01 28.69
N THR A 340 33.10 21.63 28.64
CA THR A 340 32.36 21.01 29.76
C THR A 340 31.13 20.32 29.16
N PRO A 341 30.74 19.10 29.60
CA PRO A 341 29.54 18.42 29.14
C PRO A 341 28.27 19.03 29.77
N ARG A 342 28.12 20.36 29.71
CA ARG A 342 26.99 21.11 30.31
C ARG A 342 25.65 20.76 29.67
N VAL A 343 25.65 20.17 28.47
CA VAL A 343 24.43 19.69 27.78
C VAL A 343 24.68 18.31 27.15
N ALA A 344 25.42 17.43 27.83
CA ALA A 344 25.32 16.01 27.49
C ALA A 344 23.94 15.55 27.95
N ASP A 345 23.00 15.45 26.99
CA ASP A 345 21.63 14.96 27.16
C ASP A 345 21.61 13.83 28.21
N ARG A 346 20.78 13.95 29.24
CA ARG A 346 20.71 13.05 30.40
C ARG A 346 20.62 11.59 29.96
N MET A 347 19.96 11.35 28.83
CA MET A 347 19.80 10.05 28.19
C MET A 347 21.10 9.49 27.58
N THR A 348 22.00 10.35 27.11
CA THR A 348 23.31 9.97 26.56
C THR A 348 24.21 9.35 27.64
N ARG A 349 24.23 9.97 28.83
CA ARG A 349 24.98 9.43 29.98
C ARG A 349 24.38 8.10 30.45
N LEU A 350 23.07 7.95 30.34
CA LEU A 350 22.37 6.70 30.65
C LEU A 350 22.77 5.57 29.69
N HIS A 351 22.77 5.85 28.38
CA HIS A 351 23.23 4.88 27.36
C HIS A 351 24.68 4.43 27.57
N HIS A 352 25.60 5.36 27.85
CA HIS A 352 27.01 5.04 28.08
C HIS A 352 27.17 4.10 29.29
N ARG A 353 26.47 4.38 30.40
CA ARG A 353 26.47 3.50 31.59
C ARG A 353 25.90 2.12 31.29
N VAL A 354 24.82 2.04 30.51
CA VAL A 354 24.23 0.76 30.09
C VAL A 354 25.23 -0.05 29.25
N GLN A 355 25.89 0.59 28.27
CA GLN A 355 26.86 -0.08 27.40
C GLN A 355 28.11 -0.54 28.16
N GLU A 356 28.60 0.25 29.11
CA GLU A 356 29.70 -0.16 30.00
C GLU A 356 29.34 -1.39 30.84
N ARG A 357 28.12 -1.43 31.42
CA ARG A 357 27.64 -2.58 32.19
C ARG A 357 27.52 -3.84 31.32
N GLU A 358 27.02 -3.71 30.10
CA GLU A 358 26.92 -4.85 29.17
C GLU A 358 28.30 -5.43 28.81
N ARG A 359 29.30 -4.58 28.57
CA ARG A 359 30.67 -5.00 28.27
C ARG A 359 31.37 -5.67 29.45
N ARG A 360 31.15 -5.20 30.69
CA ARG A 360 31.79 -5.74 31.89
C ARG A 360 31.33 -7.17 32.22
N HIS A 361 30.05 -7.46 32.01
CA HIS A 361 29.44 -8.73 32.41
C HIS A 361 29.29 -9.74 31.26
N GLY A 362 29.67 -9.37 30.03
CA GLY A 362 29.44 -10.21 28.85
C GLY A 362 27.96 -10.36 28.50
N HIS A 363 27.19 -9.28 28.73
CA HIS A 363 25.75 -9.21 28.48
C HIS A 363 25.44 -8.43 27.19
N GLY A 364 26.45 -8.22 26.34
CA GLY A 364 26.29 -7.53 25.07
C GLY A 364 25.56 -8.39 24.04
N LEU A 365 25.07 -7.74 22.96
CA LEU A 365 24.51 -8.47 21.83
C LEU A 365 25.51 -9.44 21.20
N ASP A 366 26.80 -9.10 21.20
CA ASP A 366 27.86 -9.96 20.64
C ASP A 366 28.00 -11.30 21.36
N ASP A 367 27.66 -11.36 22.66
CA ASP A 367 27.70 -12.59 23.46
C ASP A 367 26.36 -13.36 23.42
N LEU A 368 25.24 -12.64 23.39
CA LEU A 368 23.89 -13.24 23.44
C LEU A 368 23.39 -13.76 22.08
N VAL A 369 23.75 -13.11 20.97
CA VAL A 369 23.27 -13.50 19.63
C VAL A 369 23.76 -14.89 19.20
N PRO A 370 25.02 -15.29 19.44
CA PRO A 370 25.47 -16.67 19.16
C PRO A 370 24.69 -17.71 19.97
N ILE A 371 24.44 -17.45 21.26
CA ILE A 371 23.63 -18.32 22.12
C ILE A 371 22.21 -18.43 21.55
N LEU A 372 21.62 -17.31 21.16
CA LEU A 372 20.29 -17.28 20.54
C LEU A 372 20.26 -18.03 19.19
N ALA A 373 21.34 -17.96 18.40
CA ALA A 373 21.47 -18.64 17.12
C ALA A 373 21.39 -20.16 17.30
N ASP A 374 22.14 -20.70 18.26
CA ASP A 374 22.16 -22.13 18.58
C ASP A 374 20.82 -22.59 19.16
N LEU A 375 20.24 -21.84 20.09
CA LEU A 375 18.96 -22.18 20.74
C LEU A 375 17.77 -22.14 19.77
N SER A 376 17.80 -21.27 18.76
CA SER A 376 16.70 -21.12 17.80
C SER A 376 16.85 -21.96 16.52
N ALA A 377 17.98 -22.64 16.33
CA ALA A 377 18.31 -23.34 15.08
C ALA A 377 17.25 -24.39 14.69
N ASP A 378 16.83 -25.23 15.64
CA ASP A 378 15.87 -26.30 15.38
C ASP A 378 14.50 -25.75 14.98
N LEU A 379 13.99 -24.74 15.71
CA LEU A 379 12.71 -24.11 15.41
C LEU A 379 12.74 -23.38 14.05
N ARG A 380 13.82 -22.66 13.74
CA ARG A 380 14.00 -21.98 12.44
C ARG A 380 14.02 -22.99 11.29
N SER A 381 14.76 -24.08 11.43
CA SER A 381 14.84 -25.14 10.41
C SER A 381 13.50 -25.84 10.19
N ALA A 382 12.72 -26.05 11.26
CA ALA A 382 11.37 -26.58 11.19
C ALA A 382 10.42 -25.61 10.46
N CYS A 383 10.49 -24.30 10.75
CA CYS A 383 9.72 -23.27 10.04
C CYS A 383 10.06 -23.21 8.55
N GLU A 384 11.34 -23.28 8.19
CA GLU A 384 11.79 -23.29 6.79
C GLU A 384 11.29 -24.54 6.05
N SER A 385 11.43 -25.71 6.67
CA SER A 385 10.96 -26.98 6.14
C SER A 385 9.44 -27.02 5.96
N ALA A 386 8.68 -26.50 6.93
CA ALA A 386 7.22 -26.41 6.85
C ALA A 386 6.77 -25.45 5.74
N THR A 387 7.41 -24.28 5.61
CA THR A 387 7.12 -23.32 4.53
C THR A 387 7.45 -23.89 3.15
N ARG A 388 8.54 -24.66 3.04
CA ARG A 388 8.90 -25.38 1.82
C ARG A 388 7.88 -26.46 1.47
N THR A 389 7.47 -27.28 2.44
CA THR A 389 6.44 -28.31 2.25
C THR A 389 5.10 -27.69 1.80
N PHE A 390 4.70 -26.57 2.39
CA PHE A 390 3.53 -25.80 1.96
C PHE A 390 3.64 -25.34 0.50
N THR A 391 4.81 -24.83 0.12
CA THR A 391 5.09 -24.36 -1.24
C THR A 391 5.05 -25.50 -2.26
N GLU A 392 5.65 -26.64 -1.92
CA GLU A 392 5.65 -27.86 -2.72
C GLU A 392 4.21 -28.39 -2.90
N TRP A 393 3.41 -28.42 -1.83
CA TRP A 393 1.98 -28.77 -1.91
C TRP A 393 1.19 -27.84 -2.83
N CYS A 394 1.35 -26.51 -2.68
CA CYS A 394 0.71 -25.52 -3.57
C CYS A 394 1.10 -25.73 -5.04
N SER A 395 2.38 -26.04 -5.28
CA SER A 395 2.91 -26.33 -6.61
C SER A 395 2.31 -27.63 -7.20
N GLY A 396 2.05 -28.62 -6.36
CA GLY A 396 1.36 -29.87 -6.71
C GLY A 396 -0.08 -29.62 -7.14
N CYS A 397 -0.83 -28.80 -6.37
CA CYS A 397 -2.19 -28.39 -6.74
C CYS A 397 -2.25 -27.63 -8.08
N ARG A 398 -1.19 -26.88 -8.41
CA ARG A 398 -1.07 -26.14 -9.68
C ARG A 398 -0.77 -27.06 -10.87
N ASN A 399 0.22 -27.94 -10.74
CA ASN A 399 0.76 -28.73 -11.86
C ASN A 399 -0.12 -29.94 -12.21
N GLY A 400 -0.84 -30.51 -11.23
CA GLY A 400 -1.71 -31.68 -11.41
C GLY A 400 -3.07 -31.42 -12.07
N ARG A 401 -3.34 -30.21 -12.59
CA ARG A 401 -4.68 -29.75 -12.98
C ARG A 401 -5.40 -30.61 -14.02
N TRP A 402 -4.81 -30.79 -15.19
CA TRP A 402 -5.42 -31.53 -16.30
C TRP A 402 -5.13 -33.03 -16.23
N ILE A 403 -3.92 -33.38 -15.79
CA ILE A 403 -3.48 -34.77 -15.63
C ILE A 403 -4.28 -35.44 -14.50
N GLY A 404 -4.57 -34.75 -13.40
CA GLY A 404 -5.35 -35.28 -12.28
C GLY A 404 -6.86 -35.35 -12.54
N LEU A 405 -7.39 -34.54 -13.47
CA LEU A 405 -8.78 -34.66 -13.93
C LEU A 405 -8.95 -35.92 -14.80
N LEU A 406 -7.94 -36.23 -15.62
CA LEU A 406 -7.94 -37.38 -16.54
C LEU A 406 -7.49 -38.69 -15.86
N ARG A 407 -6.59 -38.62 -14.88
CA ARG A 407 -6.03 -39.75 -14.14
C ARG A 407 -6.07 -39.45 -12.65
N ARG A 408 -7.04 -40.06 -11.94
CA ARG A 408 -7.13 -39.95 -10.48
C ARG A 408 -5.83 -40.43 -9.83
N ALA A 409 -5.36 -39.72 -8.80
CA ALA A 409 -4.17 -40.11 -8.06
C ALA A 409 -4.40 -41.46 -7.36
N SER A 410 -3.36 -42.30 -7.29
CA SER A 410 -3.44 -43.56 -6.54
C SER A 410 -3.60 -43.29 -5.04
N PRO A 411 -4.41 -44.07 -4.31
CA PRO A 411 -4.66 -43.85 -2.88
C PRO A 411 -3.35 -43.83 -2.06
N GLU A 412 -2.40 -44.70 -2.36
CA GLU A 412 -1.09 -44.75 -1.68
C GLU A 412 -0.28 -43.44 -1.79
N GLN A 413 -0.38 -42.73 -2.93
CA GLN A 413 0.31 -41.45 -3.11
C GLN A 413 -0.35 -40.33 -2.30
N VAL A 414 -1.68 -40.35 -2.18
CA VAL A 414 -2.43 -39.40 -1.36
C VAL A 414 -2.13 -39.62 0.12
N GLU A 415 -2.11 -40.88 0.57
CA GLU A 415 -1.76 -41.23 1.95
C GLU A 415 -0.33 -40.84 2.30
N ARG A 416 0.66 -41.12 1.43
CA ARG A 416 2.05 -40.69 1.64
C ARG A 416 2.18 -39.17 1.78
N ARG A 417 1.51 -38.41 0.90
CA ARG A 417 1.50 -36.94 0.96
C ARG A 417 0.85 -36.42 2.25
N GLN A 418 -0.26 -37.01 2.66
CA GLN A 418 -0.96 -36.62 3.90
C GLN A 418 -0.14 -36.97 5.13
N ALA A 419 0.50 -38.15 5.16
CA ALA A 419 1.39 -38.56 6.23
C ALA A 419 2.59 -37.61 6.34
N GLU A 420 3.16 -37.17 5.22
CA GLU A 420 4.24 -36.18 5.20
C GLU A 420 3.79 -34.83 5.81
N LEU A 421 2.63 -34.31 5.39
CA LEU A 421 2.10 -33.04 5.94
C LEU A 421 1.87 -33.12 7.46
N VAL A 422 1.26 -34.21 7.94
CA VAL A 422 1.00 -34.43 9.37
C VAL A 422 2.32 -34.57 10.14
N ALA A 423 3.29 -35.31 9.60
CA ALA A 423 4.60 -35.46 10.22
C ALA A 423 5.31 -34.10 10.36
N ARG A 424 5.26 -33.25 9.33
CA ARG A 424 5.87 -31.90 9.36
C ARG A 424 5.20 -30.97 10.37
N VAL A 425 3.86 -31.02 10.49
CA VAL A 425 3.13 -30.26 11.51
C VAL A 425 3.58 -30.69 12.90
N LYS A 426 3.64 -32.01 13.15
CA LYS A 426 4.05 -32.55 14.45
C LYS A 426 5.50 -32.16 14.81
N THR A 427 6.43 -32.26 13.86
CA THR A 427 7.82 -31.81 14.08
C THR A 427 7.89 -30.33 14.45
N LEU A 428 7.06 -29.48 13.82
CA LEU A 428 7.02 -28.04 14.13
C LEU A 428 6.40 -27.77 15.51
N GLU A 429 5.34 -28.50 15.87
CA GLU A 429 4.72 -28.42 17.21
C GLU A 429 5.69 -28.88 18.31
N ASP A 430 6.40 -30.00 18.10
CA ASP A 430 7.39 -30.53 19.04
C ASP A 430 8.57 -29.56 19.21
N ALA A 431 9.10 -29.00 18.10
CA ALA A 431 10.19 -28.02 18.15
C ALA A 431 9.77 -26.72 18.85
N LEU A 432 8.53 -26.26 18.67
CA LEU A 432 8.00 -25.09 19.37
C LEU A 432 7.86 -25.35 20.87
N ALA A 433 7.33 -26.52 21.25
CA ALA A 433 7.18 -26.90 22.65
C ALA A 433 8.53 -27.02 23.37
N GLU A 434 9.53 -27.63 22.72
CA GLU A 434 10.89 -27.73 23.24
C GLU A 434 11.55 -26.34 23.39
N PHE A 435 11.31 -25.45 22.43
CA PHE A 435 11.81 -24.08 22.49
C PHE A 435 11.27 -23.32 23.70
N GLN A 436 9.95 -23.35 23.91
CA GLN A 436 9.27 -22.67 25.01
C GLN A 436 9.68 -23.24 26.39
N ALA A 437 9.74 -24.56 26.53
CA ALA A 437 9.95 -25.19 27.83
C ALA A 437 11.42 -25.20 28.29
N VAL A 438 12.36 -25.43 27.37
CA VAL A 438 13.77 -25.73 27.70
C VAL A 438 14.73 -24.71 27.09
N LYS A 439 14.73 -24.54 25.76
CA LYS A 439 15.77 -23.77 25.07
C LYS A 439 15.73 -22.29 25.42
N ARG A 440 14.54 -21.70 25.56
CA ARG A 440 14.38 -20.30 25.95
C ARG A 440 15.06 -19.98 27.29
N LYS A 441 14.93 -20.87 28.29
CA LYS A 441 15.51 -20.67 29.63
C LYS A 441 17.04 -20.63 29.60
N GLN A 442 17.66 -21.29 28.63
CA GLN A 442 19.12 -21.30 28.51
C GLN A 442 19.71 -19.96 28.07
N LEU A 443 18.89 -19.05 27.50
CA LEU A 443 19.31 -17.68 27.17
C LEU A 443 19.67 -16.88 28.44
N LEU A 444 19.17 -17.29 29.61
CA LEU A 444 19.39 -16.62 30.89
C LEU A 444 20.68 -17.07 31.59
N LYS A 445 21.36 -18.12 31.11
CA LYS A 445 22.58 -18.67 31.73
C LYS A 445 23.67 -17.61 32.02
N PRO A 446 23.95 -16.63 31.15
CA PRO A 446 24.92 -15.58 31.45
C PRO A 446 24.53 -14.74 32.67
N TYR A 447 23.24 -14.53 32.88
CA TYR A 447 22.66 -13.72 33.95
C TYR A 447 22.61 -14.44 35.30
N GLU A 448 22.65 -15.78 35.33
CA GLU A 448 22.65 -16.57 36.57
C GLU A 448 23.79 -16.18 37.53
N LYS A 449 24.91 -15.67 37.00
CA LYS A 449 26.05 -15.20 37.79
C LYS A 449 25.70 -14.07 38.77
N CYS A 450 24.66 -13.27 38.46
CA CYS A 450 24.21 -12.15 39.28
C CYS A 450 23.25 -12.57 40.41
N PHE A 451 22.81 -13.83 40.44
CA PHE A 451 21.90 -14.38 41.44
C PHE A 451 22.63 -15.33 42.39
N ASP A 452 22.09 -15.47 43.60
CA ASP A 452 22.60 -16.38 44.59
C ASP A 452 22.00 -17.79 44.38
N PRO A 453 22.80 -18.86 44.22
CA PRO A 453 22.31 -20.18 43.79
C PRO A 453 21.37 -20.89 44.78
N GLN A 454 21.33 -20.49 46.06
CA GLN A 454 20.48 -21.12 47.08
C GLN A 454 19.14 -20.41 47.28
N THR A 455 19.12 -19.08 47.20
CA THR A 455 17.92 -18.26 47.42
C THR A 455 17.24 -17.84 46.12
N GLY A 456 17.94 -17.89 44.98
CA GLY A 456 17.45 -17.42 43.69
C GLY A 456 17.22 -15.90 43.64
N ALA A 457 17.57 -15.18 44.71
CA ALA A 457 17.49 -13.74 44.83
C ALA A 457 18.78 -13.08 44.31
N LEU A 458 18.71 -11.78 44.04
CA LEU A 458 19.89 -10.98 43.70
C LEU A 458 20.90 -11.04 44.87
N ARG A 459 22.21 -11.12 44.58
CA ARG A 459 23.24 -11.12 45.64
C ARG A 459 23.08 -9.91 46.58
N GLU A 460 23.20 -10.14 47.89
CA GLU A 460 22.98 -9.09 48.91
C GLU A 460 23.84 -7.83 48.71
N ASP A 461 25.06 -7.98 48.21
CA ASP A 461 25.99 -6.88 47.92
C ASP A 461 25.42 -5.91 46.87
N ILE A 462 24.71 -6.45 45.88
CA ILE A 462 24.08 -5.70 44.80
C ILE A 462 22.79 -5.02 45.29
N VAL A 463 22.05 -5.67 46.20
CA VAL A 463 20.83 -5.11 46.81
C VAL A 463 21.16 -3.91 47.71
N LYS A 464 22.21 -4.00 48.54
CA LYS A 464 22.63 -2.94 49.48
C LYS A 464 23.16 -1.68 48.79
N ALA A 465 23.92 -1.82 47.70
CA ALA A 465 24.46 -0.70 46.93
C ALA A 465 23.54 -0.21 45.79
N GLY A 466 22.47 -0.95 45.49
CA GLY A 466 21.46 -0.58 44.50
C GLY A 466 22.04 -0.33 43.10
N ALA A 467 21.48 0.66 42.38
CA ALA A 467 21.88 0.95 40.99
C ALA A 467 23.29 1.56 40.84
N VAL A 468 23.98 1.86 41.94
CA VAL A 468 25.35 2.40 41.91
C VAL A 468 26.38 1.26 41.98
N HIS A 469 25.97 0.03 42.30
CA HIS A 469 26.87 -1.11 42.38
C HIS A 469 27.49 -1.46 41.02
N PRO A 470 28.82 -1.66 40.94
CA PRO A 470 29.51 -2.00 39.69
C PRO A 470 29.05 -3.33 39.06
N ASP A 471 28.49 -4.24 39.86
CA ASP A 471 28.03 -5.57 39.40
C ASP A 471 26.53 -5.64 39.01
N MET A 472 25.82 -4.51 38.99
CA MET A 472 24.43 -4.48 38.50
C MET A 472 24.37 -4.72 36.99
N PHE A 473 23.60 -5.71 36.55
CA PHE A 473 23.46 -6.05 35.13
C PHE A 473 22.46 -5.16 34.37
N SER A 474 22.60 -5.09 33.04
CA SER A 474 21.62 -4.46 32.15
C SER A 474 20.85 -5.49 31.33
N VAL A 475 19.58 -5.19 31.06
CA VAL A 475 18.61 -6.09 30.43
C VAL A 475 18.27 -5.65 28.99
N ARG A 476 18.84 -4.55 28.51
CA ARG A 476 18.52 -3.98 27.19
C ARG A 476 18.82 -4.95 26.04
N SER A 477 20.01 -5.56 26.03
CA SER A 477 20.36 -6.58 25.01
C SER A 477 19.54 -7.86 25.14
N LEU A 478 19.17 -8.27 26.36
CA LEU A 478 18.27 -9.39 26.59
C LEU A 478 16.87 -9.14 26.02
N PHE A 479 16.31 -7.94 26.22
CA PHE A 479 15.01 -7.57 25.66
C PHE A 479 15.01 -7.60 24.13
N THR A 480 16.12 -7.22 23.50
CA THR A 480 16.28 -7.33 22.04
C THR A 480 16.24 -8.79 21.58
N CYS A 481 16.83 -9.72 22.35
CA CYS A 481 16.77 -11.16 22.09
C CYS A 481 15.38 -11.76 22.38
N PHE A 482 14.66 -11.23 23.37
CA PHE A 482 13.28 -11.62 23.66
C PHE A 482 12.30 -11.17 22.58
N VAL A 483 12.51 -10.00 21.98
CA VAL A 483 11.73 -9.55 20.81
C VAL A 483 11.85 -10.56 19.67
N PHE A 484 13.06 -11.06 19.39
CA PHE A 484 13.25 -12.10 18.38
C PHE A 484 12.53 -13.41 18.75
N SER A 485 12.65 -13.82 20.01
CA SER A 485 12.02 -15.05 20.52
C SER A 485 10.48 -14.97 20.45
N ASP A 486 9.88 -13.87 20.90
CA ASP A 486 8.43 -13.59 20.80
C ASP A 486 7.97 -13.59 19.34
N ALA A 487 8.69 -12.91 18.45
CA ALA A 487 8.35 -12.85 17.03
C ALA A 487 8.45 -14.22 16.34
N LEU A 488 9.47 -15.02 16.67
CA LEU A 488 9.66 -16.36 16.11
C LEU A 488 8.57 -17.33 16.58
N GLU A 489 8.25 -17.35 17.88
CA GLU A 489 7.15 -18.15 18.41
C GLU A 489 5.81 -17.77 17.78
N ALA A 490 5.50 -16.48 17.71
CA ALA A 490 4.24 -16.01 17.12
C ALA A 490 4.13 -16.34 15.62
N PHE A 491 5.27 -16.36 14.90
CA PHE A 491 5.31 -16.81 13.52
C PHE A 491 5.10 -18.33 13.41
N ALA A 492 5.77 -19.13 14.24
CA ALA A 492 5.63 -20.58 14.28
C ALA A 492 4.19 -21.01 14.60
N GLU A 493 3.55 -20.42 15.60
CA GLU A 493 2.14 -20.67 15.96
C GLU A 493 1.19 -20.42 14.77
N ARG A 494 1.40 -19.32 14.03
CA ARG A 494 0.56 -19.01 12.85
C ARG A 494 0.88 -19.91 11.66
N LEU A 495 2.13 -20.33 11.49
CA LEU A 495 2.51 -21.31 10.47
C LEU A 495 1.90 -22.69 10.76
N ILE A 496 1.87 -23.11 12.03
CA ILE A 496 1.18 -24.35 12.47
C ILE A 496 -0.30 -24.28 12.10
N ARG A 497 -1.00 -23.18 12.44
CA ARG A 497 -2.41 -22.99 12.08
C ARG A 497 -2.64 -23.06 10.57
N LEU A 498 -1.77 -22.43 9.77
CA LEU A 498 -1.84 -22.51 8.31
C LEU A 498 -1.67 -23.95 7.81
N MET A 499 -0.67 -24.67 8.34
CA MET A 499 -0.40 -26.06 7.95
C MET A 499 -1.53 -27.02 8.36
N GLN A 500 -2.15 -26.80 9.53
CA GLN A 500 -3.32 -27.57 9.96
C GLN A 500 -4.52 -27.35 9.01
N VAL A 501 -4.77 -26.10 8.58
CA VAL A 501 -5.78 -25.80 7.56
C VAL A 501 -5.47 -26.49 6.23
N VAL A 502 -4.19 -26.61 5.85
CA VAL A 502 -3.76 -27.36 4.66
C VAL A 502 -4.07 -28.85 4.80
N VAL A 503 -3.75 -29.46 5.95
CA VAL A 503 -4.04 -30.87 6.25
C VAL A 503 -5.54 -31.15 6.15
N ASP A 504 -6.39 -30.28 6.71
CA ASP A 504 -7.84 -30.45 6.68
C ASP A 504 -8.41 -30.33 5.26
N ILE A 505 -7.90 -29.38 4.48
CA ILE A 505 -8.35 -29.19 3.09
C ILE A 505 -7.89 -30.35 2.20
N ASP A 506 -6.67 -30.85 2.39
CA ASP A 506 -6.15 -32.00 1.64
C ASP A 506 -6.95 -33.28 1.94
N ARG A 507 -7.34 -33.49 3.21
CA ARG A 507 -8.24 -34.58 3.63
C ARG A 507 -9.61 -34.49 2.97
N ARG A 508 -10.19 -33.29 2.92
CA ARG A 508 -11.52 -33.06 2.32
C ARG A 508 -11.49 -33.18 0.79
N ARG A 509 -10.38 -32.84 0.13
CA ARG A 509 -10.31 -32.65 -1.34
C ARG A 509 -9.01 -33.23 -1.93
N PRO A 510 -8.87 -34.55 -2.00
CA PRO A 510 -7.65 -35.19 -2.49
C PRO A 510 -7.46 -35.06 -4.01
N ASN A 511 -8.55 -34.93 -4.78
CA ASN A 511 -8.54 -34.92 -6.24
C ASN A 511 -9.04 -33.59 -6.83
N PRO A 512 -8.53 -33.15 -7.99
CA PRO A 512 -8.98 -31.94 -8.65
C PRO A 512 -10.41 -32.11 -9.19
N ARG A 513 -11.23 -31.05 -9.09
CA ARG A 513 -12.58 -31.00 -9.66
C ARG A 513 -12.82 -29.71 -10.43
N LEU A 514 -13.85 -29.72 -11.28
CA LEU A 514 -14.35 -28.52 -11.94
C LEU A 514 -15.27 -27.76 -10.97
N TRP A 515 -15.03 -26.46 -10.85
CA TRP A 515 -15.80 -25.53 -10.04
C TRP A 515 -16.57 -24.58 -10.94
N ALA A 516 -17.87 -24.45 -10.69
CA ALA A 516 -18.75 -23.49 -11.38
C ALA A 516 -18.75 -22.12 -10.68
N PRO A 517 -18.98 -21.02 -11.42
CA PRO A 517 -19.07 -19.68 -10.85
C PRO A 517 -20.32 -19.54 -9.96
N THR A 518 -20.17 -18.93 -8.79
CA THR A 518 -21.26 -18.77 -7.80
C THR A 518 -21.72 -17.31 -7.63
N GLY A 519 -21.09 -16.36 -8.35
CA GLY A 519 -21.09 -14.93 -7.95
C GLY A 519 -21.67 -13.89 -8.92
N LEU A 520 -22.35 -14.25 -10.01
CA LEU A 520 -22.80 -13.26 -11.03
C LEU A 520 -23.67 -12.12 -10.46
N ARG A 521 -24.51 -12.38 -9.45
CA ARG A 521 -25.33 -11.34 -8.77
C ARG A 521 -24.52 -10.47 -7.80
N LYS A 522 -23.47 -11.03 -7.18
CA LYS A 522 -22.56 -10.32 -6.25
C LYS A 522 -21.66 -9.33 -7.00
N LEU A 523 -21.34 -9.59 -8.27
CA LEU A 523 -20.61 -8.70 -9.18
C LEU A 523 -21.26 -7.33 -9.37
N TRP A 524 -22.58 -7.30 -9.62
CA TRP A 524 -23.28 -6.03 -9.86
C TRP A 524 -23.22 -5.14 -8.61
N LYS A 525 -23.40 -5.75 -7.42
CA LYS A 525 -23.26 -5.04 -6.14
C LYS A 525 -21.82 -4.59 -5.87
N LEU A 526 -20.82 -5.41 -6.19
CA LEU A 526 -19.39 -5.11 -5.98
C LEU A 526 -18.82 -4.09 -6.98
N ALA A 527 -19.38 -4.02 -8.19
CA ALA A 527 -19.02 -3.01 -9.19
C ALA A 527 -19.60 -1.63 -8.87
N VAL A 528 -20.72 -1.60 -8.14
CA VAL A 528 -21.42 -0.36 -7.73
C VAL A 528 -20.98 0.12 -6.34
N SER A 529 -20.43 -0.75 -5.48
CA SER A 529 -19.98 -0.36 -4.13
C SER A 529 -18.64 0.40 -4.10
N ARG A 530 -18.59 1.39 -3.20
CA ARG A 530 -17.58 2.46 -3.16
C ARG A 530 -16.28 2.08 -2.41
N ASP A 531 -16.24 0.95 -1.71
CA ASP A 531 -15.18 0.59 -0.75
C ASP A 531 -14.07 -0.35 -1.29
N SER A 532 -14.02 -0.60 -2.59
CA SER A 532 -13.08 -1.59 -3.13
C SER A 532 -11.73 -0.96 -3.51
N GLU A 533 -11.02 -0.40 -2.54
CA GLU A 533 -9.65 0.09 -2.72
C GLU A 533 -8.62 -1.05 -2.74
N SER A 534 -7.46 -0.81 -3.38
CA SER A 534 -6.15 -1.52 -3.29
C SER A 534 -5.61 -2.44 -4.39
N THR A 535 -6.29 -2.81 -5.51
CA THR A 535 -5.60 -3.76 -6.44
C THR A 535 -5.76 -3.63 -7.96
N ILE A 536 -6.42 -2.58 -8.46
CA ILE A 536 -6.46 -2.33 -9.92
C ILE A 536 -5.30 -1.42 -10.38
N ASN A 537 -4.30 -1.17 -9.52
CA ASN A 537 -3.16 -0.30 -9.86
C ASN A 537 -2.14 -0.97 -10.80
N ARG A 538 -2.17 -2.31 -10.97
CA ARG A 538 -1.23 -3.01 -11.89
C ARG A 538 -1.72 -3.12 -13.33
N THR A 539 -3.02 -2.97 -13.61
CA THR A 539 -3.58 -3.22 -14.94
C THR A 539 -4.20 -1.99 -15.61
N THR A 540 -4.44 -0.91 -14.87
CA THR A 540 -4.80 0.39 -15.46
C THR A 540 -3.54 1.19 -15.75
N VAL A 541 -2.81 0.81 -16.80
CA VAL A 541 -1.68 1.59 -17.34
C VAL A 541 -2.12 2.99 -17.81
N LEU A 542 -3.43 3.19 -17.97
CA LEU A 542 -4.07 4.46 -18.31
C LEU A 542 -4.72 5.17 -17.11
N GLY A 543 -4.70 4.55 -15.92
CA GLY A 543 -5.11 5.16 -14.66
C GLY A 543 -4.06 6.16 -14.21
N MET A 544 -4.10 7.37 -14.77
CA MET A 544 -3.25 8.47 -14.30
C MET A 544 -3.84 9.03 -13.01
N GLY A 545 -3.30 8.57 -11.89
CA GLY A 545 -3.59 9.08 -10.55
C GLY A 545 -4.06 8.00 -9.56
N THR A 546 -3.61 8.11 -8.32
CA THR A 546 -4.18 7.40 -7.17
C THR A 546 -5.56 7.99 -6.85
N SER A 547 -6.54 7.15 -6.54
CA SER A 547 -7.97 7.50 -6.61
C SER A 547 -8.67 7.97 -5.34
N SER A 548 -8.03 7.80 -4.20
CA SER A 548 -8.40 8.54 -3.01
C SER A 548 -7.62 9.85 -3.04
N ASP A 549 -8.22 10.92 -2.51
CA ASP A 549 -7.42 12.01 -1.97
C ASP A 549 -6.46 11.35 -0.96
N PRO A 550 -5.16 11.18 -1.26
CA PRO A 550 -4.26 10.40 -0.41
C PRO A 550 -3.96 11.15 0.90
N THR A 551 -4.60 12.31 1.09
CA THR A 551 -4.58 13.11 2.29
C THR A 551 -5.74 12.79 3.25
N GLN A 552 -6.73 11.99 2.81
CA GLN A 552 -7.87 11.56 3.61
C GLN A 552 -7.89 10.04 3.73
N PHE A 553 -7.79 9.52 4.96
CA PHE A 553 -7.92 8.10 5.25
C PHE A 553 -9.40 7.76 5.47
N ASP A 554 -9.91 6.67 4.89
CA ASP A 554 -11.29 6.27 5.22
C ASP A 554 -11.35 5.86 6.70
N GLY A 555 -12.25 6.53 7.44
CA GLY A 555 -12.26 6.55 8.90
C GLY A 555 -11.51 7.72 9.54
N ASP A 556 -11.15 8.76 8.76
CA ASP A 556 -10.77 10.06 9.31
C ASP A 556 -11.99 10.78 9.89
N ILE A 557 -11.74 11.57 10.93
CA ILE A 557 -12.66 12.41 11.72
C ILE A 557 -13.25 13.56 10.84
N THR A 558 -13.39 13.40 9.51
CA THR A 558 -13.72 14.50 8.60
C THR A 558 -14.83 14.23 7.59
N ASN A 559 -15.37 13.00 7.46
CA ASN A 559 -16.42 12.75 6.46
C ASN A 559 -17.40 11.62 6.83
N PRO A 560 -18.51 11.89 7.55
CA PRO A 560 -19.48 10.87 7.97
C PRO A 560 -20.41 10.38 6.84
N ARG A 561 -20.19 10.82 5.59
CA ARG A 561 -21.19 10.64 4.52
C ARG A 561 -21.15 9.28 3.83
N ASN A 562 -20.19 8.41 4.15
CA ASN A 562 -20.05 7.08 3.53
C ASN A 562 -20.48 5.91 4.44
N GLU A 563 -20.87 6.17 5.68
CA GLU A 563 -21.37 5.11 6.61
C GLU A 563 -22.88 4.85 6.52
N GLN A 564 -23.55 5.31 5.46
CA GLN A 564 -24.83 4.73 5.04
C GLN A 564 -24.58 3.46 4.18
N ALA A 565 -23.78 2.54 4.70
CA ALA A 565 -23.80 1.16 4.27
C ALA A 565 -24.95 0.47 5.00
N THR A 566 -25.94 0.03 4.23
CA THR A 566 -27.03 -0.85 4.65
C THR A 566 -26.51 -2.01 5.52
N PRO A 567 -27.07 -2.25 6.72
CA PRO A 567 -26.67 -3.35 7.58
C PRO A 567 -27.33 -4.66 7.12
N ASP A 568 -26.83 -5.26 6.02
CA ASP A 568 -27.32 -6.57 5.54
C ASP A 568 -26.21 -7.64 5.37
N ASP A 569 -24.93 -7.34 5.67
CA ASP A 569 -23.83 -8.29 5.40
C ASP A 569 -23.07 -8.78 6.64
N ALA A 570 -23.70 -8.74 7.82
CA ALA A 570 -23.28 -9.55 8.96
C ALA A 570 -24.42 -10.51 9.32
N VAL A 571 -24.20 -11.81 9.09
CA VAL A 571 -25.13 -12.95 9.21
C VAL A 571 -25.96 -13.22 7.94
N SER A 572 -25.34 -13.83 6.93
CA SER A 572 -26.01 -14.83 6.07
C SER A 572 -25.06 -15.98 5.77
N ASP A 573 -25.02 -16.93 6.71
CA ASP A 573 -24.68 -18.33 6.46
C ASP A 573 -25.47 -19.12 7.52
N SER A 574 -26.78 -19.23 7.28
CA SER A 574 -27.63 -20.24 7.87
C SER A 574 -28.41 -20.88 6.73
N GLU A 575 -28.23 -22.19 6.63
CA GLU A 575 -28.71 -23.07 5.58
C GLU A 575 -30.23 -23.07 5.47
N GLU A 576 -30.72 -23.25 4.24
CA GLU A 576 -32.12 -23.53 3.92
C GLU A 576 -32.53 -24.88 4.53
N GLY A 577 -33.64 -24.88 5.27
CA GLY A 577 -34.43 -26.04 5.65
C GLY A 577 -35.91 -25.68 5.50
N ASP A 578 -36.67 -26.57 4.89
CA ASP A 578 -38.00 -26.39 4.28
C ASP A 578 -39.18 -26.01 5.20
N GLU A 579 -40.26 -25.59 4.52
CA GLU A 579 -41.71 -25.71 4.83
C GLU A 579 -42.54 -24.53 5.43
N ILE A 580 -43.43 -24.01 4.55
CA ILE A 580 -44.89 -23.76 4.66
C ILE A 580 -45.46 -22.49 5.38
N SER A 581 -46.15 -21.67 4.55
CA SER A 581 -47.32 -20.74 4.75
C SER A 581 -47.36 -19.84 6.01
N ASP A 582 -47.73 -18.57 6.02
CA ASP A 582 -48.90 -17.89 5.45
C ASP A 582 -48.79 -16.38 5.84
N SER A 583 -49.61 -15.56 5.19
CA SER A 583 -49.91 -14.14 5.39
C SER A 583 -49.72 -13.51 6.79
N THR A 584 -49.23 -12.27 6.86
CA THR A 584 -50.04 -11.03 7.04
C THR A 584 -49.11 -9.81 7.25
N THR A 585 -49.43 -8.73 6.56
CA THR A 585 -48.81 -7.40 6.62
C THR A 585 -49.01 -6.73 7.99
N GLU A 586 -47.94 -6.39 8.72
CA GLU A 586 -47.97 -5.31 9.72
C GLU A 586 -46.65 -4.52 9.80
N GLN A 587 -46.82 -3.23 10.09
CA GLN A 587 -45.85 -2.14 10.06
C GLN A 587 -44.96 -2.16 11.32
N GLU A 588 -43.63 -2.17 11.19
CA GLU A 588 -42.75 -1.72 12.28
C GLU A 588 -41.49 -0.96 11.80
N LYS A 589 -41.45 0.34 12.11
CA LYS A 589 -40.27 1.16 12.48
C LYS A 589 -40.77 2.02 13.66
N PRO A 590 -40.02 2.28 14.78
CA PRO A 590 -38.66 2.83 14.78
C PRO A 590 -37.81 2.45 16.02
N LEU A 591 -37.90 1.21 16.54
CA LEU A 591 -37.20 0.81 17.79
C LEU A 591 -35.72 0.43 17.60
N THR A 592 -35.33 -0.04 16.41
CA THR A 592 -33.95 -0.47 16.11
C THR A 592 -32.95 0.69 16.07
N ARG A 593 -33.38 1.91 15.72
CA ARG A 593 -32.50 3.10 15.64
C ARG A 593 -31.99 3.58 17.01
N LYS A 594 -32.77 3.41 18.08
CA LYS A 594 -32.36 3.80 19.45
C LYS A 594 -31.36 2.81 20.06
N ARG A 595 -31.44 1.53 19.69
CA ARG A 595 -30.58 0.47 20.24
C ARG A 595 -29.15 0.54 19.66
N HIS A 596 -29.01 0.89 18.39
CA HIS A 596 -27.70 1.15 17.77
C HIS A 596 -27.05 2.45 18.24
N SER A 597 -27.84 3.49 18.55
CA SER A 597 -27.32 4.72 19.17
C SER A 597 -26.65 4.42 20.51
N LYS A 598 -27.28 3.62 21.38
CA LYS A 598 -26.71 3.25 22.69
C LYS A 598 -25.50 2.30 22.60
N ALA A 599 -25.45 1.43 21.60
CA ALA A 599 -24.29 0.56 21.37
C ALA A 599 -23.06 1.35 20.85
N ASN A 600 -23.28 2.35 19.99
CA ASN A 600 -22.23 3.26 19.54
C ASN A 600 -21.78 4.23 20.65
N GLU A 601 -22.69 4.60 21.55
CA GLU A 601 -22.41 5.41 22.74
C GLU A 601 -21.57 4.65 23.79
N ALA A 602 -21.76 3.33 23.90
CA ALA A 602 -20.92 2.45 24.73
C ALA A 602 -19.51 2.19 24.16
N LEU A 603 -19.27 2.55 22.89
CA LEU A 603 -18.03 2.28 22.13
C LEU A 603 -17.23 3.55 21.82
N GLY A 604 -17.62 4.71 22.35
CA GLY A 604 -16.86 5.96 22.23
C GLY A 604 -16.63 6.46 20.79
N LEU A 605 -17.43 6.02 19.82
CA LEU A 605 -17.35 6.53 18.45
C LEU A 605 -18.01 7.91 18.38
N ILE A 606 -17.18 8.93 18.52
CA ILE A 606 -17.56 10.35 18.49
C ILE A 606 -18.18 10.68 17.12
N ASP A 607 -19.45 11.09 17.12
CA ASP A 607 -20.08 11.73 15.97
C ASP A 607 -19.35 13.05 15.69
N ILE A 608 -18.73 13.16 14.52
CA ILE A 608 -17.81 14.25 14.19
C ILE A 608 -18.62 15.55 14.12
N ARG A 609 -18.51 16.38 15.16
CA ARG A 609 -19.12 17.70 15.21
C ARG A 609 -18.24 18.69 14.45
N ASN A 610 -18.81 19.41 13.47
CA ASN A 610 -18.12 20.56 12.89
C ASN A 610 -17.84 21.55 14.04
N PRO A 611 -16.56 21.85 14.35
CA PRO A 611 -16.22 22.72 15.49
C PRO A 611 -16.76 24.14 15.28
N ASP A 612 -16.88 24.57 14.03
CA ASP A 612 -17.27 25.94 13.65
C ASP A 612 -18.77 26.11 13.43
N ALA A 613 -19.58 25.04 13.44
CA ALA A 613 -21.00 25.12 13.13
C ALA A 613 -21.86 24.15 13.95
N LEU A 614 -22.84 24.71 14.67
CA LEU A 614 -23.93 23.96 15.29
C LEU A 614 -24.82 23.29 14.22
N PRO A 615 -25.50 22.17 14.53
CA PRO A 615 -26.39 21.51 13.58
C PRO A 615 -27.50 22.47 13.11
N PRO A 616 -27.83 22.50 11.81
CA PRO A 616 -28.77 23.47 11.25
C PRO A 616 -30.19 23.22 11.78
N THR A 617 -30.70 24.17 12.54
CA THR A 617 -32.07 24.11 13.10
C THR A 617 -33.13 24.52 12.07
N THR A 618 -32.79 25.42 11.14
CA THR A 618 -33.70 25.94 10.10
C THR A 618 -33.60 25.19 8.77
N SER A 619 -34.71 25.10 8.03
CA SER A 619 -34.77 24.50 6.69
C SER A 619 -33.85 25.19 5.67
N ILE A 620 -33.71 26.52 5.79
CA ILE A 620 -32.78 27.32 4.98
C ILE A 620 -31.32 26.96 5.32
N GLY A 621 -30.99 26.77 6.60
CA GLY A 621 -29.67 26.28 7.02
C GLY A 621 -29.34 24.90 6.42
N ARG A 622 -30.33 23.99 6.33
CA ARG A 622 -30.14 22.69 5.66
C ARG A 622 -29.88 22.85 4.16
N LEU A 623 -30.57 23.76 3.49
CA LEU A 623 -30.33 24.08 2.08
C LEU A 623 -28.93 24.67 1.86
N PHE A 624 -28.48 25.61 2.69
CA PHE A 624 -27.13 26.18 2.59
C PHE A 624 -26.02 25.18 2.92
N VAL A 625 -26.24 24.24 3.84
CA VAL A 625 -25.31 23.12 4.06
C VAL A 625 -25.25 22.23 2.82
N HIS A 626 -26.39 22.00 2.16
CA HIS A 626 -26.43 21.25 0.90
C HIS A 626 -25.73 22.00 -0.25
N LEU A 627 -25.99 23.30 -0.40
CA LEU A 627 -25.35 24.16 -1.40
C LEU A 627 -23.84 24.30 -1.14
N GLY A 628 -23.44 24.48 0.12
CA GLY A 628 -22.04 24.51 0.54
C GLY A 628 -21.35 23.17 0.25
N SER A 629 -22.05 22.05 0.39
CA SER A 629 -21.55 20.75 -0.05
C SER A 629 -21.35 20.66 -1.56
N VAL A 630 -22.20 21.30 -2.37
CA VAL A 630 -22.05 21.37 -3.84
C VAL A 630 -20.87 22.27 -4.21
N VAL A 631 -20.69 23.40 -3.54
CA VAL A 631 -19.55 24.29 -3.76
C VAL A 631 -18.23 23.62 -3.38
N ARG A 632 -18.17 22.92 -2.23
CA ARG A 632 -17.02 22.10 -1.84
C ARG A 632 -16.72 20.98 -2.84
N PHE A 633 -17.76 20.41 -3.45
CA PHE A 633 -17.61 19.41 -4.49
C PHE A 633 -16.99 20.01 -5.77
N LEU A 634 -17.47 21.17 -6.23
CA LEU A 634 -16.96 21.85 -7.43
C LEU A 634 -15.54 22.39 -7.25
N THR A 635 -15.16 22.75 -6.03
CA THR A 635 -13.81 23.21 -5.67
C THR A 635 -12.83 22.09 -5.32
N SER A 636 -13.29 20.82 -5.32
CA SER A 636 -12.41 19.67 -5.07
C SER A 636 -11.35 19.51 -6.16
N ALA A 637 -10.18 18.97 -5.81
CA ALA A 637 -9.10 18.73 -6.78
C ALA A 637 -9.55 17.88 -7.98
N ASN A 638 -10.42 16.90 -7.73
CA ASN A 638 -11.01 16.04 -8.77
C ASN A 638 -11.94 16.82 -9.71
N ALA A 639 -12.70 17.79 -9.20
CA ALA A 639 -13.55 18.65 -10.02
C ALA A 639 -12.73 19.69 -10.80
N VAL A 640 -11.67 20.24 -10.22
CA VAL A 640 -10.73 21.13 -10.93
C VAL A 640 -10.03 20.38 -12.08
N TYR A 641 -9.62 19.14 -11.84
CA TYR A 641 -9.09 18.26 -12.90
C TYR A 641 -10.12 18.06 -14.03
N ALA A 642 -11.37 17.73 -13.67
CA ALA A 642 -12.42 17.53 -14.66
C ALA A 642 -12.74 18.81 -15.44
N LEU A 643 -12.70 19.97 -14.79
CA LEU A 643 -12.88 21.27 -15.43
C LEU A 643 -11.75 21.56 -16.42
N ARG A 644 -10.48 21.33 -16.03
CA ARG A 644 -9.33 21.46 -16.95
C ARG A 644 -9.46 20.55 -18.16
N TYR A 645 -9.87 19.31 -17.94
CA TYR A 645 -10.10 18.34 -19.01
C TYR A 645 -11.14 18.84 -20.02
N ALA A 646 -12.25 19.40 -19.54
CA ALA A 646 -13.29 19.96 -20.40
C ALA A 646 -12.82 21.25 -21.12
N ILE A 647 -12.07 22.13 -20.44
CA ILE A 647 -11.52 23.36 -21.04
C ILE A 647 -10.53 23.03 -22.16
N VAL A 648 -9.60 22.11 -21.96
CA VAL A 648 -8.65 21.66 -23.01
C VAL A 648 -9.41 21.10 -24.21
N SER A 649 -10.45 20.30 -23.95
CA SER A 649 -11.25 19.67 -25.00
C SER A 649 -11.95 20.71 -25.87
N ILE A 650 -12.57 21.73 -25.26
CA ILE A 650 -13.17 22.84 -26.02
C ILE A 650 -12.09 23.64 -26.76
N ALA A 651 -10.97 23.97 -26.11
CA ALA A 651 -9.94 24.81 -26.69
C ALA A 651 -9.37 24.23 -27.99
N LEU A 652 -9.17 22.90 -28.04
CA LEU A 652 -8.71 22.20 -29.25
C LEU A 652 -9.83 21.92 -30.26
N TRP A 653 -11.10 21.99 -29.84
CA TRP A 653 -12.27 21.81 -30.69
C TRP A 653 -12.70 23.12 -31.38
N ILE A 654 -12.53 24.30 -30.76
CA ILE A 654 -12.92 25.60 -31.35
C ILE A 654 -12.36 25.82 -32.77
N PRO A 655 -11.06 25.56 -33.06
CA PRO A 655 -10.51 25.74 -34.41
C PRO A 655 -11.18 24.89 -35.50
N GLN A 656 -11.88 23.81 -35.14
CA GLN A 656 -12.63 22.97 -36.08
C GLN A 656 -13.90 23.66 -36.60
N ILE A 657 -14.43 24.64 -35.86
CA ILE A 657 -15.73 25.27 -36.13
C ILE A 657 -15.57 26.65 -36.76
N CYS A 658 -14.46 27.33 -36.46
CA CYS A 658 -14.18 28.62 -37.04
C CYS A 658 -13.92 28.43 -38.55
N HIS A 659 -14.72 29.11 -39.38
CA HIS A 659 -14.69 29.00 -40.85
C HIS A 659 -13.28 29.13 -41.44
N ASN A 660 -12.47 30.05 -40.90
CA ASN A 660 -11.12 30.32 -41.41
C ASN A 660 -10.08 29.25 -41.02
N SER A 661 -10.35 28.41 -40.01
CA SER A 661 -9.41 27.39 -39.52
C SER A 661 -9.91 25.95 -39.71
N ALA A 662 -11.20 25.75 -39.97
CA ALA A 662 -11.82 24.44 -40.08
C ALA A 662 -11.17 23.55 -41.14
N TRP A 663 -10.87 24.11 -42.33
CA TRP A 663 -10.22 23.39 -43.42
C TRP A 663 -8.87 22.78 -42.98
N PHE A 664 -8.01 23.57 -42.34
CA PHE A 664 -6.70 23.12 -41.84
C PHE A 664 -6.81 21.97 -40.83
N VAL A 665 -7.80 22.05 -39.92
CA VAL A 665 -7.97 21.03 -38.87
C VAL A 665 -8.55 19.74 -39.44
N TYR A 666 -9.48 19.80 -40.39
CA TYR A 666 -10.04 18.61 -41.02
C TYR A 666 -9.04 17.92 -41.95
N GLU A 667 -8.28 18.69 -42.75
CA GLU A 667 -7.24 18.15 -43.64
C GLU A 667 -6.18 17.36 -42.85
N ASN A 668 -5.70 17.93 -41.74
CA ASN A 668 -4.68 17.29 -40.91
C ASN A 668 -5.24 16.28 -39.89
N LYS A 669 -6.56 16.06 -39.84
CA LYS A 669 -7.25 15.22 -38.82
C LYS A 669 -6.87 15.65 -37.38
N GLY A 670 -7.00 16.94 -37.07
CA GLY A 670 -6.60 17.52 -35.78
C GLY A 670 -7.38 17.05 -34.55
N ILE A 671 -8.41 16.21 -34.73
CA ILE A 671 -9.08 15.48 -33.65
C ILE A 671 -8.11 14.64 -32.80
N TRP A 672 -7.02 14.15 -33.40
CA TRP A 672 -6.01 13.41 -32.63
C TRP A 672 -5.27 14.27 -31.62
N ALA A 673 -5.05 15.56 -31.91
CA ALA A 673 -4.46 16.46 -30.92
C ALA A 673 -5.38 16.59 -29.69
N LEU A 674 -6.71 16.62 -29.91
CA LEU A 674 -7.71 16.65 -28.84
C LEU A 674 -7.69 15.36 -28.00
N ILE A 675 -7.73 14.19 -28.64
CA ILE A 675 -7.65 12.89 -27.96
C ILE A 675 -6.34 12.76 -27.17
N MET A 676 -5.21 13.20 -27.73
CA MET A 676 -3.91 13.13 -27.07
C MET A 676 -3.81 14.09 -25.89
N ALA A 677 -4.41 15.29 -25.98
CA ALA A 677 -4.45 16.21 -24.86
C ALA A 677 -5.24 15.63 -23.68
N GLN A 678 -6.44 15.09 -23.95
CA GLN A 678 -7.29 14.42 -22.97
C GLN A 678 -6.63 13.20 -22.30
N THR A 679 -6.03 12.33 -23.11
CA THR A 679 -5.35 11.12 -22.61
C THR A 679 -4.01 11.42 -21.96
N SER A 680 -3.55 12.68 -21.96
CA SER A 680 -2.31 13.14 -21.33
C SER A 680 -2.47 13.83 -20.00
N LEU A 681 -3.65 14.33 -19.66
CA LEU A 681 -3.88 15.03 -18.39
C LEU A 681 -3.83 14.08 -17.18
N ALA A 682 -3.04 14.43 -16.19
CA ALA A 682 -2.96 13.84 -14.87
C ALA A 682 -3.51 14.80 -13.80
N VAL A 683 -3.90 14.26 -12.66
CA VAL A 683 -4.49 15.03 -11.55
C VAL A 683 -3.45 15.91 -10.85
N TYR A 684 -2.18 15.48 -10.82
CA TYR A 684 -1.07 16.17 -10.14
C TYR A 684 -0.02 16.66 -11.13
N ALA A 685 0.58 17.82 -10.85
CA ALA A 685 1.54 18.47 -11.75
C ALA A 685 2.86 17.69 -11.91
N GLY A 686 3.42 17.17 -10.82
CA GLY A 686 4.66 16.36 -10.88
C GLY A 686 4.53 15.10 -11.74
N ASP A 687 3.42 14.37 -11.59
CA ASP A 687 3.11 13.21 -12.43
C ASP A 687 2.90 13.62 -13.89
N GLN A 688 2.26 14.76 -14.14
CA GLN A 688 2.05 15.29 -15.49
C GLN A 688 3.38 15.57 -16.19
N ILE A 689 4.33 16.22 -15.50
CA ILE A 689 5.63 16.59 -16.08
C ILE A 689 6.45 15.36 -16.41
N ALA A 690 6.54 14.40 -15.48
CA ALA A 690 7.26 13.15 -15.71
C ALA A 690 6.65 12.37 -16.89
N ASN A 691 5.31 12.22 -16.90
CA ASN A 691 4.61 11.56 -18.00
C ASN A 691 4.77 12.30 -19.33
N TYR A 692 4.82 13.63 -19.32
CA TYR A 692 5.04 14.45 -20.51
C TYR A 692 6.40 14.13 -21.15
N VAL A 693 7.48 14.10 -20.36
CA VAL A 693 8.82 13.76 -20.85
C VAL A 693 8.86 12.34 -21.40
N ASP A 694 8.35 11.36 -20.63
CA ASP A 694 8.35 9.95 -21.04
C ASP A 694 7.56 9.73 -22.34
N ARG A 695 6.41 10.39 -22.48
CA ARG A 695 5.59 10.35 -23.70
C ARG A 695 6.28 11.02 -24.88
N MET A 696 6.97 12.14 -24.66
CA MET A 696 7.71 12.84 -25.70
C MET A 696 8.83 12.00 -26.28
N LEU A 697 9.61 11.36 -25.41
CA LEU A 697 10.67 10.46 -25.83
C LEU A 697 10.08 9.26 -26.56
N ALA A 698 9.01 8.66 -26.01
CA ALA A 698 8.37 7.50 -26.61
C ALA A 698 7.77 7.77 -28.00
N THR A 699 7.22 8.96 -28.25
CA THR A 699 6.67 9.34 -29.57
C THR A 699 7.77 9.62 -30.59
N VAL A 700 8.89 10.22 -30.18
CA VAL A 700 10.06 10.40 -31.06
C VAL A 700 10.65 9.04 -31.46
N TYR A 701 10.82 8.12 -30.52
CA TYR A 701 11.25 6.75 -30.83
C TYR A 701 10.22 6.02 -31.70
N GLY A 702 8.93 6.16 -31.39
CA GLY A 702 7.84 5.56 -32.17
C GLY A 702 7.76 6.09 -33.59
N LEU A 703 8.09 7.37 -33.81
CA LEU A 703 8.18 7.99 -35.13
C LEU A 703 9.26 7.33 -35.99
N VAL A 704 10.49 7.28 -35.49
CA VAL A 704 11.64 6.71 -36.22
C VAL A 704 11.40 5.25 -36.56
N LEU A 705 10.95 4.46 -35.58
CA LEU A 705 10.65 3.04 -35.76
C LEU A 705 9.45 2.81 -36.68
N GLY A 706 8.38 3.60 -36.54
CA GLY A 706 7.18 3.48 -37.38
C GLY A 706 7.45 3.79 -38.84
N MET A 707 8.28 4.81 -39.13
CA MET A 707 8.74 5.09 -40.49
C MET A 707 9.59 3.93 -41.02
N ALA A 708 10.54 3.42 -40.24
CA ALA A 708 11.37 2.29 -40.65
C ALA A 708 10.50 1.05 -40.97
N PHE A 709 9.50 0.74 -40.15
CA PHE A 709 8.65 -0.45 -40.34
C PHE A 709 7.80 -0.31 -41.61
N TRP A 710 7.28 0.89 -41.88
CA TRP A 710 6.57 1.18 -43.12
C TRP A 710 7.45 0.95 -44.36
N TYR A 711 8.65 1.55 -44.40
CA TYR A 711 9.54 1.41 -45.57
C TYR A 711 10.10 0.00 -45.75
N ILE A 712 10.28 -0.77 -44.67
CA ILE A 712 10.63 -2.19 -44.76
C ILE A 712 9.49 -3.01 -45.37
N GLY A 713 8.24 -2.74 -45.01
CA GLY A 713 7.07 -3.48 -45.50
C GLY A 713 6.57 -3.03 -46.88
N ALA A 714 6.74 -1.77 -47.22
CA ALA A 714 6.16 -1.16 -48.41
C ALA A 714 7.15 -0.71 -49.49
N GLY A 715 8.43 -0.53 -49.15
CA GLY A 715 9.42 0.04 -50.06
C GLY A 715 9.00 1.43 -50.57
N HIS A 716 9.06 1.63 -51.89
CA HIS A 716 8.63 2.86 -52.56
C HIS A 716 7.22 2.77 -53.19
N GLY A 717 6.54 1.63 -53.07
CA GLY A 717 5.24 1.37 -53.71
C GLY A 717 4.06 1.40 -52.74
N THR A 718 2.92 0.87 -53.20
CA THR A 718 1.63 0.80 -52.48
C THR A 718 1.59 -0.22 -51.34
N GLY A 719 2.74 -0.77 -50.92
CA GLY A 719 2.80 -1.74 -49.83
C GLY A 719 2.53 -3.19 -50.25
N ASN A 720 3.38 -4.13 -49.84
CA ASN A 720 3.04 -5.56 -49.94
C ASN A 720 2.22 -5.95 -48.69
N PRO A 721 0.96 -6.44 -48.84
CA PRO A 721 0.13 -6.92 -47.74
C PRO A 721 0.89 -7.79 -46.71
N TYR A 722 1.59 -8.81 -47.19
CA TYR A 722 2.32 -9.74 -46.33
C TYR A 722 3.56 -9.09 -45.71
N GLY A 723 4.25 -8.25 -46.47
CA GLY A 723 5.44 -7.51 -46.03
C GLY A 723 5.12 -6.56 -44.87
N VAL A 724 4.03 -5.79 -44.98
CA VAL A 724 3.58 -4.86 -43.95
C VAL A 724 3.14 -5.59 -42.68
N VAL A 725 2.40 -6.71 -42.79
CA VAL A 725 2.00 -7.51 -41.61
C VAL A 725 3.21 -8.10 -40.90
N VAL A 726 4.14 -8.73 -41.64
CA VAL A 726 5.32 -9.38 -41.05
C VAL A 726 6.26 -8.34 -40.44
N ALA A 727 6.58 -7.26 -41.17
CA ALA A 727 7.44 -6.19 -40.67
C ALA A 727 6.86 -5.56 -39.39
N THR A 728 5.58 -5.20 -39.41
CA THR A 728 4.94 -4.55 -38.25
C THR A 728 4.85 -5.49 -37.05
N THR A 729 4.49 -6.76 -37.25
CA THR A 729 4.30 -7.72 -36.15
C THR A 729 5.63 -8.14 -35.53
N VAL A 730 6.61 -8.55 -36.35
CA VAL A 730 7.90 -9.08 -35.87
C VAL A 730 8.72 -7.97 -35.23
N LEU A 731 8.81 -6.80 -35.87
CA LEU A 731 9.61 -5.70 -35.36
C LEU A 731 8.97 -5.01 -34.16
N SER A 732 7.65 -5.07 -33.99
CA SER A 732 6.97 -4.59 -32.78
C SER A 732 6.94 -5.62 -31.64
N ALA A 733 7.32 -6.88 -31.88
CA ALA A 733 7.29 -7.93 -30.86
C ALA A 733 8.18 -7.62 -29.63
N PRO A 734 9.40 -7.06 -29.76
CA PRO A 734 10.21 -6.63 -28.61
C PRO A 734 9.56 -5.49 -27.82
N ILE A 735 8.86 -4.58 -28.49
CA ILE A 735 8.13 -3.46 -27.85
C ILE A 735 6.95 -4.01 -27.05
N MET A 736 6.24 -5.00 -27.61
CA MET A 736 5.18 -5.71 -26.91
C MET A 736 5.71 -6.51 -25.70
N PHE A 737 6.93 -7.06 -25.79
CA PHE A 737 7.60 -7.68 -24.64
C PHE A 737 7.87 -6.67 -23.53
N GLY A 738 8.42 -5.51 -23.88
CA GLY A 738 8.61 -4.39 -22.94
C GLY A 738 7.30 -3.94 -22.30
N ARG A 739 6.20 -3.89 -23.06
CA ARG A 739 4.88 -3.56 -22.55
C ARG A 739 4.35 -4.54 -21.48
N ILE A 740 4.77 -5.80 -21.50
CA ILE A 740 4.31 -6.86 -20.59
C ILE A 740 5.25 -7.03 -19.40
N ALA A 741 6.56 -6.93 -19.63
CA ALA A 741 7.59 -7.30 -18.66
C ALA A 741 8.27 -6.10 -17.96
N ALA A 742 8.17 -4.89 -18.51
CA ALA A 742 8.84 -3.73 -17.93
C ALA A 742 8.23 -3.30 -16.56
N PRO A 743 9.03 -2.69 -15.68
CA PRO A 743 8.55 -2.09 -14.44
C PRO A 743 7.43 -1.07 -14.70
N PRO A 744 6.45 -0.90 -13.78
CA PRO A 744 5.27 -0.04 -13.98
C PRO A 744 5.58 1.39 -14.44
N ARG A 745 6.73 1.93 -14.03
CA ARG A 745 7.22 3.26 -14.43
C ARG A 745 7.51 3.35 -15.94
N GLN A 746 8.12 2.31 -16.52
CA GLN A 746 8.55 2.31 -17.94
C GLN A 746 7.42 1.88 -18.89
N THR A 747 6.31 1.34 -18.39
CA THR A 747 5.23 0.80 -19.22
C THR A 747 4.60 1.84 -20.16
N VAL A 748 4.53 3.11 -19.74
CA VAL A 748 4.00 4.21 -20.56
C VAL A 748 4.85 4.43 -21.81
N ILE A 749 6.18 4.29 -21.70
CA ILE A 749 7.12 4.45 -22.81
C ILE A 749 6.83 3.40 -23.88
N TRP A 750 6.84 2.11 -23.49
CA TRP A 750 6.58 1.00 -24.42
C TRP A 750 5.18 1.05 -25.06
N LEU A 751 4.17 1.46 -24.29
CA LEU A 751 2.81 1.65 -24.79
C LEU A 751 2.77 2.74 -25.87
N MET A 752 3.33 3.92 -25.60
CA MET A 752 3.27 5.06 -26.51
C MET A 752 4.08 4.83 -27.78
N THR A 753 5.24 4.17 -27.67
CA THR A 753 6.05 3.77 -28.82
C THR A 753 5.26 2.79 -29.71
N GLY A 754 4.64 1.75 -29.13
CA GLY A 754 3.83 0.77 -29.88
C GLY A 754 2.62 1.39 -30.58
N VAL A 755 1.87 2.26 -29.89
CA VAL A 755 0.71 2.94 -30.48
C VAL A 755 1.13 3.88 -31.61
N THR A 756 2.24 4.60 -31.46
CA THR A 756 2.75 5.51 -32.50
C THR A 756 3.17 4.76 -33.77
N ILE A 757 3.82 3.60 -33.62
CA ILE A 757 4.19 2.73 -34.75
C ILE A 757 2.94 2.30 -35.53
N VAL A 758 1.92 1.80 -34.83
CA VAL A 758 0.66 1.36 -35.46
C VAL A 758 -0.07 2.54 -36.11
N LEU A 759 -0.04 3.73 -35.52
CA LEU A 759 -0.64 4.93 -36.12
C LEU A 759 0.02 5.29 -37.45
N ILE A 760 1.35 5.26 -37.54
CA ILE A 760 2.07 5.63 -38.77
C ILE A 760 1.83 4.61 -39.88
N VAL A 761 2.00 3.33 -39.57
CA VAL A 761 1.76 2.23 -40.53
C VAL A 761 0.29 2.17 -40.94
N GLY A 762 -0.61 2.30 -39.97
CA GLY A 762 -2.06 2.23 -40.19
C GLY A 762 -2.58 3.36 -41.07
N TYR A 763 -2.16 4.60 -40.83
CA TYR A 763 -2.54 5.71 -41.70
C TYR A 763 -1.93 5.61 -43.09
N SER A 764 -0.68 5.18 -43.20
CA SER A 764 -0.01 5.03 -44.50
C SER A 764 -0.69 3.98 -45.38
N TRP A 765 -1.22 2.92 -44.79
CA TRP A 765 -1.99 1.90 -45.53
C TRP A 765 -3.40 2.37 -45.89
N ILE A 766 -4.11 3.00 -44.95
CA ILE A 766 -5.48 3.49 -45.17
C ILE A 766 -5.54 4.58 -46.24
N ASP A 767 -4.63 5.55 -46.19
CA ASP A 767 -4.64 6.70 -47.11
C ASP A 767 -4.32 6.28 -48.57
N ASP A 768 -3.75 5.08 -48.78
CA ASP A 768 -3.44 4.51 -50.11
C ASP A 768 -4.56 3.58 -50.65
N HIS A 769 -5.26 2.84 -49.78
CA HIS A 769 -6.22 1.81 -50.18
C HIS A 769 -7.69 2.24 -50.06
N LEU A 770 -8.03 3.24 -49.25
CA LEU A 770 -9.39 3.75 -49.08
C LEU A 770 -9.53 5.16 -49.68
N ILE A 771 -10.62 5.39 -50.40
CA ILE A 771 -10.93 6.72 -50.95
C ILE A 771 -11.41 7.62 -49.81
N GLN A 772 -10.62 8.64 -49.46
CA GLN A 772 -10.96 9.62 -48.42
C GLN A 772 -11.00 11.04 -48.97
N ALA A 773 -11.82 11.89 -48.34
CA ALA A 773 -11.96 13.29 -48.72
C ALA A 773 -10.70 14.14 -48.40
N ALA A 774 -9.81 13.66 -47.52
CA ALA A 774 -8.56 14.33 -47.17
C ALA A 774 -7.45 13.28 -46.93
N ASN A 775 -6.55 13.16 -47.91
CA ASN A 775 -5.39 12.26 -47.85
C ASN A 775 -4.18 13.03 -47.31
N VAL A 776 -3.56 12.50 -46.25
CA VAL A 776 -2.46 13.20 -45.54
C VAL A 776 -1.10 12.86 -46.15
N GLY A 777 -1.00 11.71 -46.80
CA GLY A 777 0.16 11.19 -47.52
C GLY A 777 0.48 9.74 -47.12
N VAL A 778 1.70 9.28 -47.42
CA VAL A 778 2.20 7.94 -47.09
C VAL A 778 3.61 8.05 -46.49
N GLY A 779 3.94 7.24 -45.48
CA GLY A 779 5.30 7.14 -44.93
C GLY A 779 5.76 8.38 -44.15
N VAL A 780 6.85 9.03 -44.59
CA VAL A 780 7.45 10.19 -43.89
C VAL A 780 6.44 11.32 -43.70
N THR A 781 5.62 11.62 -44.71
CA THR A 781 4.66 12.74 -44.67
C THR A 781 3.59 12.53 -43.60
N VAL A 782 3.16 11.29 -43.40
CA VAL A 782 2.26 10.90 -42.29
C VAL A 782 3.01 10.96 -40.97
N GLY A 783 4.22 10.42 -40.91
CA GLY A 783 5.04 10.32 -39.71
C GLY A 783 5.20 11.66 -38.99
N TRP A 784 5.76 12.67 -39.66
CA TRP A 784 6.01 13.96 -39.00
C TRP A 784 4.72 14.72 -38.67
N LYS A 785 3.68 14.68 -39.54
CA LYS A 785 2.39 15.34 -39.30
C LYS A 785 1.68 14.76 -38.08
N ARG A 786 1.68 13.43 -37.94
CA ARG A 786 1.06 12.73 -36.80
C ARG A 786 1.82 12.97 -35.52
N THR A 787 3.15 12.91 -35.55
CA THR A 787 3.96 13.23 -34.37
C THR A 787 3.73 14.66 -33.93
N LEU A 788 3.74 15.63 -34.85
CA LEU A 788 3.48 17.03 -34.52
C LEU A 788 2.12 17.23 -33.82
N LEU A 789 1.06 16.56 -34.29
CA LEU A 789 -0.27 16.61 -33.65
C LEU A 789 -0.26 16.05 -32.22
N VAL A 790 0.49 14.98 -31.99
CA VAL A 790 0.67 14.41 -30.66
C VAL A 790 1.40 15.40 -29.74
N MET A 791 2.46 16.06 -30.24
CA MET A 791 3.19 17.11 -29.51
C MET A 791 2.27 18.29 -29.15
N ILE A 792 1.42 18.73 -30.10
CA ILE A 792 0.45 19.80 -29.87
C ILE A 792 -0.56 19.41 -28.78
N GLY A 793 -1.08 18.18 -28.82
CA GLY A 793 -1.98 17.69 -27.78
C GLY A 793 -1.34 17.70 -26.39
N PHE A 794 -0.11 17.19 -26.27
CA PHE A 794 0.61 17.16 -24.99
C PHE A 794 0.96 18.55 -24.47
N THR A 795 1.40 19.46 -25.34
CA THR A 795 1.70 20.85 -24.97
C THR A 795 0.44 21.60 -24.53
N ALA A 796 -0.70 21.42 -25.22
CA ALA A 796 -1.98 22.01 -24.82
C ALA A 796 -2.44 21.51 -23.43
N GLY A 797 -2.33 20.19 -23.19
CA GLY A 797 -2.61 19.61 -21.87
C GLY A 797 -1.68 20.15 -20.77
N PHE A 798 -0.40 20.36 -21.09
CA PHE A 798 0.57 20.97 -20.17
C PHE A 798 0.22 22.43 -19.83
N ILE A 799 -0.15 23.24 -20.83
CA ILE A 799 -0.51 24.66 -20.63
C ILE A 799 -1.71 24.82 -19.71
N VAL A 800 -2.80 24.08 -19.94
CA VAL A 800 -4.01 24.19 -19.12
C VAL A 800 -3.81 23.66 -17.70
N MET A 801 -2.78 22.84 -17.46
CA MET A 801 -2.44 22.41 -16.11
C MET A 801 -1.83 23.54 -15.27
N ILE A 802 -1.09 24.47 -15.90
CA ILE A 802 -0.43 25.58 -15.22
C ILE A 802 -1.44 26.63 -14.74
N ILE A 803 -2.52 26.86 -15.49
CA ILE A 803 -3.54 27.88 -15.20
C ILE A 803 -4.75 27.23 -14.50
N PRO A 804 -5.33 27.76 -13.40
CA PRO A 804 -4.95 28.95 -12.61
C PRO A 804 -4.00 28.66 -11.43
N ARG A 805 -4.01 27.44 -10.87
CA ARG A 805 -3.07 27.00 -9.80
C ARG A 805 -2.77 25.50 -9.93
N PRO A 806 -1.53 25.07 -10.18
CA PRO A 806 -1.20 23.66 -10.29
C PRO A 806 -1.44 22.94 -8.95
N SER A 807 -2.08 21.77 -9.00
CA SER A 807 -2.15 20.84 -7.87
C SER A 807 -0.76 20.22 -7.68
N SER A 808 0.02 20.77 -6.75
CA SER A 808 1.39 20.33 -6.50
C SER A 808 1.42 18.94 -5.83
N SER A 809 2.22 18.05 -6.41
CA SER A 809 2.58 16.75 -5.84
C SER A 809 3.41 16.89 -4.56
N ARG A 810 4.15 17.99 -4.37
CA ARG A 810 4.85 18.27 -3.09
C ARG A 810 3.87 18.48 -1.94
N LEU A 811 2.80 19.24 -2.21
CA LEU A 811 1.72 19.43 -1.24
C LEU A 811 1.01 18.10 -0.93
N LEU A 812 0.85 17.26 -1.96
CA LEU A 812 0.31 15.91 -1.81
C LEU A 812 1.17 15.07 -0.87
N VAL A 813 2.47 14.96 -1.17
CA VAL A 813 3.43 14.20 -0.37
C VAL A 813 3.41 14.66 1.09
N ARG A 814 3.47 15.97 1.32
CA ARG A 814 3.43 16.54 2.67
C ARG A 814 2.13 16.17 3.42
N ARG A 815 0.97 16.32 2.76
CA ARG A 815 -0.32 16.05 3.40
C ARG A 815 -0.59 14.56 3.59
N THR A 816 -0.09 13.69 2.70
CA THR A 816 -0.21 12.24 2.86
C THR A 816 0.65 11.73 4.02
N LEU A 817 1.90 12.20 4.14
CA LEU A 817 2.73 11.90 5.31
C LEU A 817 2.09 12.45 6.60
N ALA A 818 1.50 13.64 6.56
CA ALA A 818 0.79 14.20 7.71
C ALA A 818 -0.42 13.35 8.13
N GLY A 819 -1.23 12.92 7.17
CA GLY A 819 -2.38 12.05 7.41
C GLY A 819 -1.95 10.66 7.89
N GLY A 820 -0.85 10.13 7.37
CA GLY A 820 -0.30 8.85 7.79
C GLY A 820 0.22 8.88 9.23
N ILE A 821 0.94 9.93 9.64
CA ILE A 821 1.31 10.18 11.05
C ILE A 821 0.07 10.23 11.94
N GLY A 822 -0.98 10.94 11.52
CA GLY A 822 -2.24 11.02 12.26
C GLY A 822 -2.94 9.65 12.38
N ARG A 823 -2.92 8.85 11.30
CA ARG A 823 -3.52 7.51 11.27
C ARG A 823 -2.74 6.52 12.15
N LEU A 824 -1.42 6.58 12.14
CA LEU A 824 -0.56 5.80 13.03
C LEU A 824 -0.78 6.20 14.50
N GLY A 825 -0.93 7.50 14.77
CA GLY A 825 -1.32 8.02 16.10
C GLY A 825 -2.65 7.47 16.59
N PHE A 826 -3.65 7.39 15.71
CA PHE A 826 -4.94 6.80 16.04
C PHE A 826 -4.85 5.29 16.29
N VAL A 827 -4.10 4.54 15.47
CA VAL A 827 -3.86 3.10 15.73
C VAL A 827 -3.16 2.91 17.08
N PHE A 828 -2.16 3.73 17.36
CA PHE A 828 -1.48 3.72 18.65
C PHE A 828 -2.45 4.00 19.81
N ALA A 829 -3.28 5.05 19.72
CA ALA A 829 -4.28 5.36 20.75
C ALA A 829 -5.27 4.20 20.97
N ALA A 830 -5.77 3.60 19.88
CA ALA A 830 -6.67 2.46 19.95
C ALA A 830 -6.01 1.26 20.66
N GLU A 831 -4.74 0.96 20.38
CA GLU A 831 -4.04 -0.13 21.08
C GLU A 831 -3.85 0.18 22.58
N ILE A 832 -3.54 1.41 22.95
CA ILE A 832 -3.41 1.78 24.36
C ILE A 832 -4.74 1.72 25.09
N GLU A 833 -5.82 2.19 24.48
CA GLU A 833 -7.16 2.02 25.03
C GLU A 833 -7.46 0.54 25.27
N THR A 834 -7.08 -0.34 24.34
CA THR A 834 -7.33 -1.77 24.49
C THR A 834 -6.57 -2.39 25.65
N LEU A 835 -5.32 -1.97 25.84
CA LEU A 835 -4.50 -2.39 26.96
C LEU A 835 -5.09 -1.90 28.30
N LEU A 836 -5.60 -0.67 28.35
CA LEU A 836 -6.28 -0.12 29.53
C LEU A 836 -7.62 -0.82 29.82
N VAL A 837 -8.38 -1.19 28.79
CA VAL A 837 -9.61 -1.97 28.94
C VAL A 837 -9.31 -3.37 29.48
N GLU A 838 -8.22 -4.00 29.04
CA GLU A 838 -7.78 -5.29 29.58
C GLU A 838 -7.31 -5.17 31.04
N GLU A 839 -6.65 -4.07 31.40
CA GLU A 839 -6.29 -3.79 32.79
C GLU A 839 -7.53 -3.57 33.67
N ALA A 840 -8.55 -2.86 33.17
CA ALA A 840 -9.81 -2.69 33.87
C ALA A 840 -10.54 -4.04 34.10
N ARG A 841 -10.44 -4.98 33.15
CA ARG A 841 -10.97 -6.34 33.33
C ARG A 841 -10.24 -7.11 34.43
N HIS A 842 -8.92 -6.96 34.53
CA HIS A 842 -8.15 -7.56 35.62
C HIS A 842 -8.62 -7.04 36.99
N ARG A 843 -8.87 -5.73 37.12
CA ARG A 843 -9.42 -5.14 38.35
C ARG A 843 -10.81 -5.69 38.72
N ALA A 844 -11.61 -6.02 37.71
CA ALA A 844 -12.93 -6.63 37.91
C ALA A 844 -12.85 -8.14 38.24
N GLY A 845 -11.66 -8.70 38.46
CA GLY A 845 -11.47 -10.11 38.85
C GLY A 845 -11.40 -11.09 37.68
N TYR A 846 -11.42 -10.62 36.42
CA TYR A 846 -11.32 -11.51 35.25
C TYR A 846 -9.86 -11.87 34.95
N LEU A 847 -9.49 -13.12 35.24
CA LEU A 847 -8.19 -13.71 34.89
C LEU A 847 -8.33 -14.55 33.62
N GLU A 848 -8.04 -13.94 32.47
CA GLU A 848 -7.93 -14.66 31.19
C GLU A 848 -6.45 -15.02 31.00
N LYS A 849 -6.09 -16.29 31.23
CA LYS A 849 -4.80 -16.84 30.78
C LYS A 849 -4.90 -17.11 29.28
N VAL A 850 -4.05 -16.48 28.49
CA VAL A 850 -3.90 -16.80 27.07
C VAL A 850 -3.17 -18.14 26.99
N THR A 851 -3.91 -19.24 26.85
CA THR A 851 -3.27 -20.51 26.52
C THR A 851 -2.67 -20.41 25.13
N PHE A 852 -1.34 -20.39 25.06
CA PHE A 852 -0.57 -20.47 23.81
C PHE A 852 -0.91 -21.72 22.97
N ARG A 853 -1.56 -22.71 23.60
CA ARG A 853 -1.96 -23.99 23.01
C ARG A 853 -3.48 -24.05 22.82
N ASN A 854 -4.01 -23.43 21.76
CA ASN A 854 -5.38 -23.71 21.36
C ASN A 854 -5.43 -25.08 20.66
N THR A 855 -5.87 -26.10 21.38
CA THR A 855 -6.44 -27.32 20.79
C THR A 855 -7.61 -26.93 19.89
N MET A 856 -7.52 -27.24 18.58
CA MET A 856 -8.51 -26.87 17.57
C MET A 856 -9.84 -27.63 17.75
N ASN A 857 -10.94 -26.89 17.74
CA ASN A 857 -12.22 -27.37 17.21
C ASN A 857 -12.52 -26.65 15.88
N LEU A 858 -13.07 -27.41 14.92
CA LEU A 858 -13.37 -26.99 13.56
C LEU A 858 -14.37 -25.81 13.48
N ASP A 859 -15.19 -25.64 14.51
CA ASP A 859 -16.23 -24.59 14.59
C ASP A 859 -15.67 -23.19 14.88
N ASP A 860 -14.45 -23.09 15.42
CA ASP A 860 -13.79 -21.80 15.68
C ASP A 860 -13.28 -21.14 14.38
N VAL A 861 -13.03 -21.94 13.33
CA VAL A 861 -12.57 -21.49 12.01
C VAL A 861 -13.70 -20.77 11.24
N VAL A 862 -14.95 -21.10 11.52
CA VAL A 862 -16.15 -20.53 10.86
C VAL A 862 -16.59 -19.21 11.51
N GLY A 863 -15.93 -18.75 12.58
CA GLY A 863 -16.15 -17.42 13.14
C GLY A 863 -17.24 -17.33 14.20
N LYS A 864 -17.73 -18.46 14.74
CA LYS A 864 -18.69 -18.46 15.84
C LYS A 864 -18.07 -18.21 17.23
N ASN A 865 -16.79 -18.57 17.45
CA ASN A 865 -16.12 -18.41 18.75
C ASN A 865 -14.74 -17.72 18.66
N MET A 866 -14.58 -16.69 17.82
CA MET A 866 -13.31 -15.95 17.82
C MET A 866 -13.19 -15.09 19.08
N SER A 867 -12.05 -15.22 19.79
CA SER A 867 -11.73 -14.34 20.92
C SER A 867 -11.88 -12.88 20.51
N PRO A 868 -12.51 -12.02 21.35
CA PRO A 868 -12.62 -10.59 21.10
C PRO A 868 -11.28 -9.93 20.77
N LYS A 869 -10.16 -10.45 21.32
CA LYS A 869 -8.80 -9.99 21.01
C LYS A 869 -8.43 -10.24 19.54
N GLU A 870 -8.76 -11.42 19.00
CA GLU A 870 -8.43 -11.80 17.62
C GLU A 870 -9.25 -11.02 16.56
N ILE A 871 -10.54 -10.79 16.81
CA ILE A 871 -11.38 -9.95 15.94
C ILE A 871 -10.83 -8.53 15.86
N ARG A 872 -10.39 -8.00 17.00
CA ARG A 872 -9.83 -6.65 17.10
C ARG A 872 -8.49 -6.51 16.38
N VAL A 873 -7.57 -7.45 16.59
CA VAL A 873 -6.28 -7.51 15.88
C VAL A 873 -6.50 -7.56 14.37
N ARG A 874 -7.52 -8.28 13.90
CA ARG A 874 -7.88 -8.29 12.47
C ARG A 874 -8.35 -6.93 11.96
N ASN A 875 -9.09 -6.17 12.76
CA ASN A 875 -9.53 -4.83 12.36
C ASN A 875 -8.35 -3.82 12.36
N LEU A 876 -7.46 -3.90 13.34
CA LEU A 876 -6.29 -3.02 13.43
C LEU A 876 -5.24 -3.37 12.37
N SER A 877 -4.99 -4.66 12.11
CA SER A 877 -4.13 -5.10 11.00
C SER A 877 -4.67 -4.66 9.64
N LYS A 878 -5.98 -4.69 9.39
CA LYS A 878 -6.56 -4.11 8.15
C LYS A 878 -6.22 -2.63 8.01
N ARG A 879 -6.34 -1.84 9.08
CA ARG A 879 -6.01 -0.40 9.07
C ARG A 879 -4.51 -0.16 8.85
N LEU A 880 -3.66 -0.93 9.52
CA LEU A 880 -2.20 -0.87 9.33
C LEU A 880 -1.81 -1.22 7.90
N ILE A 881 -2.43 -2.26 7.33
CA ILE A 881 -2.20 -2.67 5.93
C ILE A 881 -2.65 -1.57 4.97
N ASP A 882 -3.80 -0.93 5.19
CA ASP A 882 -4.24 0.21 4.37
C ASP A 882 -3.24 1.38 4.43
N THR A 883 -2.85 1.80 5.64
CA THR A 883 -1.81 2.84 5.83
C THR A 883 -0.51 2.45 5.13
N GLN A 884 -0.09 1.20 5.26
CA GLN A 884 1.10 0.68 4.61
C GLN A 884 1.01 0.78 3.08
N THR A 885 -0.12 0.38 2.48
CA THR A 885 -0.29 0.43 1.03
C THR A 885 -0.25 1.87 0.50
N ARG A 886 -0.80 2.81 1.25
CA ARG A 886 -0.78 4.24 0.92
C ARG A 886 0.63 4.81 1.01
N LEU A 887 1.37 4.50 2.07
CA LEU A 887 2.77 4.90 2.23
C LEU A 887 3.66 4.30 1.13
N GLN A 888 3.50 3.02 0.80
CA GLN A 888 4.23 2.41 -0.31
C GLN A 888 3.89 3.05 -1.67
N GLY A 889 2.63 3.43 -1.88
CA GLY A 889 2.18 4.15 -3.08
C GLY A 889 2.77 5.56 -3.19
N LEU A 890 3.13 6.20 -2.08
CA LEU A 890 3.71 7.54 -2.05
C LEU A 890 5.10 7.60 -2.70
N MET A 891 5.86 6.51 -2.69
CA MET A 891 7.25 6.48 -3.16
C MET A 891 7.37 6.94 -4.62
N SER A 892 6.42 6.56 -5.48
CA SER A 892 6.39 7.01 -6.88
C SER A 892 6.11 8.51 -6.98
N SER A 893 5.17 9.03 -6.19
CA SER A 893 4.85 10.46 -6.13
C SER A 893 6.01 11.29 -5.58
N LEU A 894 6.75 10.77 -4.60
CA LEU A 894 7.91 11.42 -4.01
C LEU A 894 9.07 11.54 -5.01
N GLN A 895 9.30 10.50 -5.82
CA GLN A 895 10.25 10.57 -6.93
C GLN A 895 9.80 11.58 -7.99
N ASN A 896 8.52 11.55 -8.37
CA ASN A 896 7.96 12.43 -9.39
C ASN A 896 7.90 13.91 -8.96
N ALA A 897 7.77 14.21 -7.67
CA ALA A 897 7.78 15.56 -7.13
C ALA A 897 9.10 16.33 -7.36
N THR A 898 10.19 15.61 -7.65
CA THR A 898 11.48 16.22 -8.04
C THR A 898 11.37 16.99 -9.36
N TRP A 899 10.49 16.55 -10.26
CA TRP A 899 10.34 17.13 -11.60
C TRP A 899 9.54 18.44 -11.61
N GLU A 900 8.89 18.83 -10.51
CA GLU A 900 8.19 20.11 -10.45
C GLU A 900 9.17 21.31 -10.47
N PRO A 901 8.87 22.41 -11.18
CA PRO A 901 9.69 23.61 -11.12
C PRO A 901 9.88 24.13 -9.69
N GLN A 902 11.09 24.54 -9.33
CA GLN A 902 11.45 24.99 -7.98
C GLN A 902 11.35 26.52 -7.83
N VAL A 903 10.15 27.08 -8.05
CA VAL A 903 9.93 28.54 -8.06
C VAL A 903 10.13 29.18 -6.67
N HIS A 904 9.87 28.44 -5.59
CA HIS A 904 9.92 28.93 -4.20
C HIS A 904 11.12 28.40 -3.40
N GLY A 905 12.16 27.89 -4.08
CA GLY A 905 13.37 27.34 -3.45
C GLY A 905 13.53 25.82 -3.63
N VAL A 906 14.69 25.33 -3.18
CA VAL A 906 15.08 23.92 -3.35
C VAL A 906 14.21 23.02 -2.46
N TRP A 907 13.60 22.01 -3.07
CA TRP A 907 12.78 21.05 -2.32
C TRP A 907 13.68 20.06 -1.57
N PRO A 908 13.56 19.92 -0.23
CA PRO A 908 14.43 19.08 0.59
C PRO A 908 14.05 17.59 0.47
N LYS A 909 14.35 16.98 -0.68
CA LYS A 909 14.01 15.58 -1.00
C LYS A 909 14.50 14.59 0.05
N GLU A 910 15.74 14.74 0.51
CA GLU A 910 16.37 13.82 1.48
C GLU A 910 15.63 13.81 2.82
N LYS A 911 15.17 14.98 3.28
CA LYS A 911 14.39 15.09 4.52
C LYS A 911 13.02 14.41 4.40
N TYR A 912 12.34 14.54 3.25
CA TYR A 912 11.08 13.84 3.00
C TYR A 912 11.26 12.32 2.84
N LEU A 913 12.36 11.87 2.24
CA LEU A 913 12.72 10.44 2.20
C LEU A 913 12.95 9.90 3.61
N ARG A 914 13.72 10.62 4.44
CA ARG A 914 13.96 10.25 5.83
C ARG A 914 12.65 10.22 6.64
N LEU A 915 11.76 11.20 6.43
CA LEU A 915 10.44 11.23 7.08
C LEU A 915 9.60 10.01 6.70
N HIS A 916 9.53 9.67 5.41
CA HIS A 916 8.83 8.49 4.92
C HIS A 916 9.41 7.20 5.49
N GLU A 917 10.74 7.09 5.56
CA GLU A 917 11.41 5.97 6.20
C GLU A 917 11.03 5.87 7.68
N MET A 918 11.09 6.96 8.45
CA MET A 918 10.70 6.97 9.86
C MET A 918 9.22 6.61 10.08
N GLU A 919 8.34 7.01 9.17
CA GLU A 919 6.92 6.65 9.24
C GLU A 919 6.68 5.16 8.95
N MET A 920 7.35 4.61 7.94
CA MET A 920 7.42 3.16 7.71
C MET A 920 8.05 2.45 8.92
N LYS A 921 8.97 3.13 9.63
CA LYS A 921 9.55 2.63 10.86
C LYS A 921 8.52 2.52 11.98
N LEU A 922 7.76 3.58 12.21
CA LEU A 922 6.70 3.62 13.21
C LEU A 922 5.62 2.58 12.91
N LEU A 923 5.20 2.45 11.65
CA LEU A 923 4.23 1.45 11.21
C LEU A 923 4.63 0.02 11.59
N SER A 924 5.88 -0.38 11.38
CA SER A 924 6.31 -1.74 11.72
C SER A 924 6.37 -1.98 13.22
N VAL A 925 6.75 -0.96 14.00
CA VAL A 925 6.80 -1.04 15.47
C VAL A 925 5.39 -1.15 16.04
N LEU A 926 4.43 -0.38 15.52
CA LEU A 926 3.02 -0.52 15.87
C LEU A 926 2.46 -1.90 15.47
N THR A 927 2.87 -2.43 14.31
CA THR A 927 2.51 -3.80 13.87
C THR A 927 3.00 -4.83 14.89
N LEU A 928 4.24 -4.71 15.35
CA LEU A 928 4.77 -5.58 16.40
C LEU A 928 4.01 -5.40 17.72
N MET A 929 3.68 -4.15 18.10
CA MET A 929 2.92 -3.83 19.31
C MET A 929 1.56 -4.55 19.37
N VAL A 930 0.77 -4.44 18.29
CA VAL A 930 -0.53 -5.14 18.16
C VAL A 930 -0.33 -6.66 18.29
N GLY A 931 0.76 -7.18 17.69
CA GLY A 931 1.11 -8.59 17.74
C GLY A 931 1.45 -9.10 19.14
N THR A 932 2.22 -8.34 19.90
CA THR A 932 2.67 -8.67 21.25
C THR A 932 1.54 -8.49 22.27
N PHE A 933 0.79 -7.38 22.22
CA PHE A 933 -0.35 -7.15 23.13
C PHE A 933 -1.45 -8.20 22.97
N SER A 934 -1.64 -8.75 21.77
CA SER A 934 -2.57 -9.86 21.55
C SER A 934 -2.21 -11.16 22.28
N ARG A 935 -0.94 -11.34 22.66
CA ARG A 935 -0.42 -12.53 23.37
C ARG A 935 -0.29 -12.31 24.87
N LEU A 936 -0.44 -11.06 25.35
CA LEU A 936 -0.23 -10.71 26.75
C LEU A 936 -1.45 -11.08 27.61
N ASP A 937 -1.19 -11.71 28.76
CA ASP A 937 -2.21 -12.07 29.76
C ASP A 937 -2.71 -10.84 30.53
N THR A 938 -3.93 -10.91 31.09
CA THR A 938 -4.52 -9.77 31.82
C THR A 938 -3.70 -9.34 33.05
N LYS A 939 -3.06 -10.29 33.76
CA LYS A 939 -2.12 -10.02 34.86
C LYS A 939 -0.91 -9.21 34.39
N TRP A 940 -0.28 -9.63 33.29
CA TRP A 940 0.90 -8.98 32.72
C TRP A 940 0.57 -7.65 32.04
N CYS A 941 -0.64 -7.50 31.49
CA CYS A 941 -1.15 -6.19 31.05
C CYS A 941 -1.23 -5.20 32.23
N SER A 942 -1.73 -5.65 33.39
CA SER A 942 -1.80 -4.78 34.58
C SER A 942 -0.42 -4.37 35.09
N ILE A 943 0.54 -5.30 35.08
CA ILE A 943 1.95 -5.01 35.42
C ILE A 943 2.50 -3.95 34.48
N LEU A 944 2.31 -4.12 33.16
CA LEU A 944 2.78 -3.15 32.17
C LEU A 944 2.21 -1.75 32.44
N VAL A 945 0.89 -1.63 32.67
CA VAL A 945 0.22 -0.33 32.91
C VAL A 945 0.66 0.35 34.20
N ARG A 946 0.68 -0.38 35.31
CA ARG A 946 0.84 0.24 36.64
C ARG A 946 2.29 0.40 37.07
N ARG A 947 3.20 -0.44 36.56
CA ARG A 947 4.58 -0.53 37.08
C ARG A 947 5.63 0.02 36.12
N THR A 948 5.28 0.26 34.84
CA THR A 948 6.21 0.87 33.88
C THR A 948 6.00 2.39 33.78
N PRO A 949 7.09 3.19 33.70
CA PRO A 949 7.00 4.64 33.57
C PRO A 949 6.42 5.06 32.20
N PHE A 950 6.47 4.17 31.21
CA PHE A 950 6.04 4.40 29.82
C PHE A 950 4.52 4.58 29.66
N LEU A 951 3.72 4.13 30.64
CA LEU A 951 2.26 4.22 30.61
C LEU A 951 1.69 5.21 31.62
N ASN A 952 2.51 6.13 32.13
CA ASN A 952 2.03 7.26 32.91
C ASN A 952 1.00 8.08 32.08
N PRO A 953 -0.21 8.38 32.61
CA PRO A 953 -1.22 9.17 31.91
C PRO A 953 -0.72 10.52 31.38
N SER A 954 0.16 11.19 32.13
CA SER A 954 0.75 12.48 31.71
C SER A 954 1.68 12.33 30.49
N LEU A 955 2.57 11.34 30.53
CA LEU A 955 3.42 11.00 29.39
C LEU A 955 2.58 10.58 28.17
N LEU A 956 1.54 9.78 28.38
CA LEU A 956 0.65 9.34 27.30
C LEU A 956 -0.04 10.53 26.61
N SER A 957 -0.49 11.50 27.40
CA SER A 957 -1.05 12.76 26.89
C SER A 957 -0.02 13.55 26.07
N ASP A 958 1.23 13.63 26.53
CA ASP A 958 2.32 14.28 25.80
C ASP A 958 2.61 13.57 24.47
N VAL A 959 2.63 12.23 24.45
CA VAL A 959 2.83 11.44 23.21
C VAL A 959 1.70 11.70 22.21
N PHE A 960 0.43 11.63 22.64
CA PHE A 960 -0.72 11.89 21.76
C PHE A 960 -0.71 13.33 21.23
N SER A 961 -0.36 14.29 22.10
CA SER A 961 -0.26 15.70 21.73
C SER A 961 0.86 15.93 20.73
N ASN A 962 2.04 15.34 20.92
CA ASN A 962 3.16 15.44 19.98
C ASN A 962 2.77 14.88 18.60
N ILE A 963 2.19 13.68 18.54
CA ILE A 963 1.76 13.09 17.26
C ILE A 963 0.72 13.98 16.55
N ALA A 964 -0.26 14.51 17.30
CA ALA A 964 -1.29 15.40 16.77
C ALA A 964 -0.71 16.74 16.27
N ILE A 965 0.22 17.35 17.02
CA ILE A 965 0.88 18.61 16.67
C ILE A 965 1.77 18.41 15.43
N ILE A 966 2.55 17.33 15.36
CA ILE A 966 3.40 17.01 14.21
C ILE A 966 2.55 16.82 12.95
N SER A 967 1.48 16.01 13.05
CA SER A 967 0.53 15.81 11.95
C SER A 967 -0.10 17.14 11.51
N HIS A 968 -0.55 17.98 12.45
CA HIS A 968 -1.17 19.26 12.13
C HIS A 968 -0.19 20.27 11.52
N ALA A 969 1.02 20.39 12.07
CA ALA A 969 2.06 21.27 11.57
C ALA A 969 2.46 20.90 10.14
N LEU A 970 2.62 19.61 9.85
CA LEU A 970 2.93 19.13 8.51
C LEU A 970 1.74 19.32 7.53
N ARG A 971 0.51 19.08 7.98
CA ARG A 971 -0.71 19.29 7.16
C ARG A 971 -0.90 20.77 6.79
N SER A 972 -0.76 21.66 7.77
CA SER A 972 -0.92 23.10 7.61
C SER A 972 0.31 23.80 7.01
N GLY A 973 1.50 23.19 7.13
CA GLY A 973 2.77 23.80 6.75
C GLY A 973 3.16 24.96 7.67
N ARG A 974 2.78 24.89 8.96
CA ARG A 974 3.10 25.89 9.98
C ARG A 974 4.27 25.41 10.84
N PRO A 975 5.08 26.34 11.39
CA PRO A 975 6.19 25.96 12.25
C PRO A 975 5.68 25.23 13.50
N LEU A 976 6.50 24.31 14.00
CA LEU A 976 6.23 23.65 15.28
C LEU A 976 6.33 24.67 16.42
N PRO A 977 5.52 24.51 17.50
CA PRO A 977 5.73 25.25 18.74
C PRO A 977 7.19 25.13 19.21
N GLY A 978 7.72 26.22 19.74
CA GLY A 978 9.15 26.38 20.03
C GLY A 978 9.77 25.35 20.94
N ASN A 979 8.99 24.83 21.89
CA ASN A 979 9.48 23.86 22.85
C ASN A 979 8.46 22.74 23.02
N LEU A 980 8.60 21.70 22.19
CA LEU A 980 7.91 20.43 22.39
C LEU A 980 8.75 19.59 23.34
N PRO A 981 8.17 19.03 24.42
CA PRO A 981 8.93 18.22 25.34
C PRO A 981 9.46 16.98 24.62
N LYS A 982 10.77 16.75 24.69
CA LYS A 982 11.38 15.49 24.27
C LYS A 982 10.79 14.37 25.13
N LEU A 983 10.13 13.40 24.49
CA LEU A 983 9.43 12.33 25.19
C LEU A 983 10.39 11.48 26.02
N ARG A 984 11.60 11.24 25.50
CA ARG A 984 12.64 10.48 26.23
C ARG A 984 13.07 11.16 27.53
N ASP A 985 13.17 12.48 27.55
CA ASP A 985 13.51 13.23 28.76
C ASP A 985 12.36 13.22 29.76
N ARG A 986 11.11 13.29 29.26
CA ARG A 986 9.90 13.15 30.08
C ARG A 986 9.81 11.78 30.74
N VAL A 987 10.16 10.70 30.05
CA VAL A 987 10.21 9.35 30.63
C VAL A 987 11.15 9.33 31.83
N VAL A 988 12.38 9.84 31.69
CA VAL A 988 13.38 9.91 32.78
C VAL A 988 12.92 10.83 33.92
N TYR A 989 12.24 11.93 33.59
CA TYR A 989 11.65 12.85 34.56
C TYR A 989 10.58 12.16 35.42
N HIS A 990 9.64 11.44 34.79
CA HIS A 990 8.57 10.73 35.50
C HIS A 990 9.10 9.55 36.33
N GLU A 991 10.14 8.87 35.86
CA GLU A 991 10.84 7.84 36.64
C GLU A 991 11.39 8.40 37.96
N ARG A 992 12.12 9.52 37.91
CA ARG A 992 12.68 10.15 39.11
C ARG A 992 11.60 10.61 40.08
N HIS A 993 10.50 11.15 39.56
CA HIS A 993 9.38 11.59 40.40
C HIS A 993 8.68 10.42 41.09
N LEU A 994 8.56 9.26 40.42
CA LEU A 994 8.07 8.02 41.02
C LEU A 994 8.98 7.55 42.17
N GLN A 995 10.30 7.71 42.02
CA GLN A 995 11.29 7.35 43.03
C GLN A 995 11.29 8.31 44.23
N ALA A 996 11.20 9.63 43.98
CA ALA A 996 11.25 10.66 45.01
C ALA A 996 10.00 10.68 45.91
N HIS A 997 8.83 10.33 45.37
CA HIS A 997 7.57 10.29 46.14
C HIS A 997 7.33 8.95 46.84
N GLY A 998 8.29 8.01 46.81
CA GLY A 998 8.22 6.72 47.48
C GLY A 998 6.92 5.99 47.13
N GLY A 999 6.88 5.30 46.00
CA GLY A 999 5.71 4.59 45.46
C GLY A 999 4.64 4.27 46.50
N HIS A 1000 3.65 5.18 46.64
CA HIS A 1000 2.43 4.87 47.36
C HIS A 1000 1.74 3.78 46.53
N VAL A 1001 2.03 2.54 46.88
CA VAL A 1001 1.10 1.43 46.71
C VAL A 1001 -0.21 1.95 47.27
N VAL A 1002 -1.19 2.21 46.41
CA VAL A 1002 -2.57 2.23 46.84
C VAL A 1002 -2.80 0.80 47.35
N PRO A 1003 -2.96 0.57 48.66
CA PRO A 1003 -3.26 -0.77 49.14
C PRO A 1003 -4.56 -1.20 48.44
N PRO A 1004 -4.67 -2.46 47.96
CA PRO A 1004 -5.94 -2.95 47.47
C PRO A 1004 -7.00 -2.73 48.58
N PRO A 1005 -8.25 -2.41 48.22
CA PRO A 1005 -9.29 -2.20 49.22
C PRO A 1005 -9.38 -3.48 50.07
N SER A 1006 -9.06 -3.35 51.35
CA SER A 1006 -9.30 -4.38 52.34
C SER A 1006 -10.81 -4.56 52.44
N ASP A 1007 -11.35 -5.63 51.84
CA ASP A 1007 -12.30 -6.51 52.53
C ASP A 1007 -12.76 -7.71 51.68
N ALA A 1008 -12.90 -8.83 52.41
CA ALA A 1008 -13.64 -10.07 52.15
C ALA A 1008 -12.98 -11.20 51.34
N GLY A 1009 -12.37 -12.14 52.08
CA GLY A 1009 -12.65 -13.58 51.90
C GLY A 1009 -11.63 -14.42 51.13
N SER A 1010 -10.63 -14.94 51.87
CA SER A 1010 -9.93 -16.22 51.67
C SER A 1010 -9.83 -16.82 50.25
N VAL A 1011 -8.66 -16.67 49.63
CA VAL A 1011 -7.97 -17.77 48.94
C VAL A 1011 -6.48 -17.63 49.26
N THR A 1012 -5.94 -18.58 50.03
CA THR A 1012 -4.50 -18.79 50.18
C THR A 1012 -3.97 -19.40 48.88
N GLU A 1013 -3.39 -18.59 48.01
CA GLU A 1013 -2.35 -19.01 47.07
C GLU A 1013 -1.08 -18.23 47.40
N SER A 1014 -0.08 -18.98 47.87
CA SER A 1014 1.31 -18.59 48.11
C SER A 1014 2.01 -18.10 46.83
N ASP A 1015 3.02 -17.23 47.00
CA ASP A 1015 3.86 -16.54 45.99
C ASP A 1015 3.27 -15.27 45.36
N GLU A 1016 2.87 -14.30 46.19
CA GLU A 1016 2.75 -12.91 45.74
C GLU A 1016 4.14 -12.32 45.48
N LEU A 1017 4.53 -12.27 44.21
CA LEU A 1017 5.70 -11.52 43.72
C LEU A 1017 5.54 -10.04 44.10
N ASP A 1018 6.42 -9.48 44.93
CA ASP A 1018 6.42 -8.05 45.25
C ASP A 1018 7.01 -7.22 44.09
N PHE A 1019 6.26 -6.21 43.62
CA PHE A 1019 6.55 -5.44 42.41
C PHE A 1019 6.94 -3.98 42.73
N SER A 1020 8.03 -3.46 42.14
CA SER A 1020 8.52 -2.08 42.33
C SER A 1020 8.43 -1.23 41.05
N ALA A 1021 8.57 0.09 41.19
CA ALA A 1021 8.63 1.02 40.06
C ALA A 1021 9.85 0.74 39.15
N GLY A 1022 9.60 0.47 37.87
CA GLY A 1022 10.65 0.11 36.91
C GLY A 1022 11.61 1.26 36.58
N LYS A 1023 12.91 0.99 36.59
CA LYS A 1023 13.95 1.94 36.13
C LYS A 1023 14.07 1.96 34.60
N VAL A 1024 14.37 3.11 34.00
CA VAL A 1024 14.56 3.25 32.53
C VAL A 1024 15.78 2.47 32.05
N ASP A 1025 16.76 2.24 32.93
CA ASP A 1025 17.92 1.35 32.71
C ASP A 1025 17.52 -0.13 32.51
N GLY A 1026 16.27 -0.49 32.81
CA GLY A 1026 15.75 -1.86 32.75
C GLY A 1026 16.27 -2.77 33.86
N SER A 1027 17.09 -2.25 34.78
CA SER A 1027 17.73 -3.03 35.87
C SER A 1027 16.73 -3.53 36.92
N SER A 1028 15.60 -2.84 37.08
CA SER A 1028 14.42 -3.37 37.80
C SER A 1028 13.32 -3.53 36.77
N ILE A 1029 12.99 -4.76 36.39
CA ILE A 1029 12.00 -5.10 35.34
C ILE A 1029 10.56 -4.85 35.87
N GLY A 1030 10.34 -3.82 36.68
CA GLY A 1030 9.08 -3.59 37.39
C GLY A 1030 8.87 -4.51 38.61
N PHE A 1031 9.92 -5.19 39.08
CA PHE A 1031 9.89 -6.10 40.24
C PHE A 1031 10.68 -5.51 41.43
N GLU A 1032 10.19 -5.70 42.65
CA GLU A 1032 10.83 -5.25 43.90
C GLU A 1032 11.94 -6.20 44.33
N GLN A 1033 11.68 -7.51 44.19
CA GLN A 1033 12.68 -8.55 44.26
C GLN A 1033 12.80 -9.23 42.89
N LEU A 1034 13.88 -8.94 42.17
CA LEU A 1034 14.20 -9.67 40.94
C LEU A 1034 14.74 -11.04 41.35
N SER A 1035 13.95 -12.10 41.14
CA SER A 1035 14.38 -13.49 41.37
C SER A 1035 14.62 -14.20 40.05
N LEU A 1036 15.46 -15.24 40.08
CA LEU A 1036 15.73 -16.09 38.93
C LEU A 1036 14.45 -16.77 38.42
N GLN A 1037 13.50 -17.08 39.32
CA GLN A 1037 12.22 -17.68 38.97
C GLN A 1037 11.36 -16.72 38.12
N VAL A 1038 11.35 -15.43 38.45
CA VAL A 1038 10.66 -14.39 37.65
C VAL A 1038 11.26 -14.27 36.25
N LEU A 1039 12.58 -14.42 36.11
CA LEU A 1039 13.25 -14.41 34.80
C LEU A 1039 12.88 -15.62 33.94
N MET A 1040 12.59 -16.77 34.56
CA MET A 1040 12.25 -18.01 33.86
C MET A 1040 10.78 -18.11 33.41
N GLU A 1041 9.93 -17.20 33.90
CA GLU A 1041 8.49 -17.16 33.66
C GLU A 1041 8.12 -17.00 32.17
N ASP A 1042 7.02 -17.63 31.74
CA ASP A 1042 6.68 -17.80 30.33
C ASP A 1042 6.28 -16.51 29.60
N GLN A 1043 5.68 -15.57 30.31
CA GLN A 1043 5.15 -14.33 29.76
C GLN A 1043 6.16 -13.18 29.76
N LEU A 1044 7.32 -13.34 30.40
CA LEU A 1044 8.33 -12.28 30.50
C LEU A 1044 8.86 -11.81 29.14
N PRO A 1045 9.14 -12.68 28.15
CA PRO A 1045 9.56 -12.25 26.80
C PRO A 1045 8.51 -11.36 26.12
N VAL A 1046 7.22 -11.68 26.27
CA VAL A 1046 6.12 -10.91 25.68
C VAL A 1046 5.99 -9.55 26.38
N HIS A 1047 6.04 -9.53 27.71
CA HIS A 1047 6.00 -8.30 28.50
C HIS A 1047 7.19 -7.37 28.20
N SER A 1048 8.41 -7.91 28.20
CA SER A 1048 9.64 -7.16 27.89
C SER A 1048 9.66 -6.63 26.46
N THR A 1049 9.13 -7.39 25.50
CA THR A 1049 8.91 -6.93 24.13
C THR A 1049 7.96 -5.73 24.11
N GLY A 1050 6.87 -5.76 24.89
CA GLY A 1050 5.95 -4.62 25.04
C GLY A 1050 6.63 -3.36 25.61
N VAL A 1051 7.48 -3.51 26.64
CA VAL A 1051 8.27 -2.41 27.22
C VAL A 1051 9.26 -1.84 26.20
N TYR A 1052 9.99 -2.71 25.51
CA TYR A 1052 10.97 -2.31 24.52
C TYR A 1052 10.32 -1.55 23.35
N ILE A 1053 9.22 -2.09 22.81
CA ILE A 1053 8.43 -1.46 21.74
C ILE A 1053 8.00 -0.06 22.14
N ARG A 1054 7.53 0.14 23.38
CA ARG A 1054 7.14 1.46 23.86
C ARG A 1054 8.27 2.46 23.80
N SER A 1055 9.43 2.09 24.36
CA SER A 1055 10.64 2.93 24.32
C SER A 1055 11.03 3.33 22.88
N VAL A 1056 10.84 2.42 21.92
CA VAL A 1056 11.13 2.68 20.51
C VAL A 1056 10.08 3.60 19.88
N VAL A 1057 8.79 3.47 20.23
CA VAL A 1057 7.74 4.39 19.75
C VAL A 1057 8.04 5.82 20.20
N GLU A 1058 8.35 6.05 21.48
CA GLU A 1058 8.70 7.39 21.97
C GLU A 1058 9.96 7.92 21.26
N CYS A 1059 10.96 7.06 21.05
CA CYS A 1059 12.17 7.38 20.29
C CYS A 1059 11.86 7.84 18.85
N LEU A 1060 10.97 7.13 18.16
CA LEU A 1060 10.59 7.46 16.78
C LEU A 1060 9.76 8.74 16.71
N VAL A 1061 8.88 9.00 17.68
CA VAL A 1061 8.10 10.25 17.73
C VAL A 1061 9.02 11.46 17.96
N ASP A 1062 10.05 11.34 18.80
CA ASP A 1062 11.05 12.39 18.98
C ASP A 1062 11.83 12.66 17.67
N GLN A 1063 12.25 11.62 16.95
CA GLN A 1063 12.92 11.76 15.65
C GLN A 1063 12.01 12.36 14.58
N LEU A 1064 10.72 12.00 14.58
CA LEU A 1064 9.72 12.63 13.70
C LEU A 1064 9.56 14.12 14.03
N THR A 1065 9.59 14.48 15.31
CA THR A 1065 9.53 15.88 15.77
C THR A 1065 10.72 16.68 15.24
N GLU A 1066 11.93 16.12 15.34
CA GLU A 1066 13.16 16.75 14.82
C GLU A 1066 13.07 16.96 13.30
N ILE A 1067 12.74 15.92 12.53
CA ILE A 1067 12.66 16.00 11.06
C ILE A 1067 11.57 17.00 10.62
N VAL A 1068 10.43 17.05 11.31
CA VAL A 1068 9.35 17.99 10.99
C VAL A 1068 9.70 19.41 11.43
N GLY A 1069 10.41 19.60 12.54
CA GLY A 1069 10.97 20.90 12.92
C GLY A 1069 11.93 21.43 11.87
N ASP A 1070 12.75 20.54 11.30
CA ASP A 1070 13.67 20.81 10.20
C ASP A 1070 13.01 21.13 8.87
N LEU A 1071 11.76 20.73 8.67
CA LEU A 1071 10.97 20.92 7.44
C LEU A 1071 10.05 22.14 7.54
N CYS A 1072 9.38 22.32 8.67
CA CYS A 1072 8.38 23.37 8.90
C CYS A 1072 8.96 24.59 9.65
N GLY A 1073 10.16 24.47 10.23
CA GLY A 1073 10.71 25.42 11.19
C GLY A 1073 10.14 25.23 12.60
N THR A 1074 10.85 25.79 13.58
CA THR A 1074 10.39 25.90 14.97
C THR A 1074 10.19 27.37 15.34
N VAL A 1075 9.19 27.66 16.17
CA VAL A 1075 8.98 29.02 16.69
C VAL A 1075 10.01 29.30 17.78
N ASN A 1076 11.06 30.07 17.49
CA ASN A 1076 12.09 30.34 18.49
C ASN A 1076 11.55 31.23 19.64
N MET A 1077 11.57 30.71 20.88
CA MET A 1077 11.16 31.43 22.10
C MET A 1077 12.35 31.61 23.04
N ARG A 1078 13.30 32.47 22.66
CA ARG A 1078 14.55 32.71 23.40
C ARG A 1078 14.37 32.96 24.90
N GLY A 1079 13.29 33.63 25.33
CA GLY A 1079 13.00 33.87 26.75
C GLY A 1079 12.64 32.60 27.52
N PHE A 1080 11.96 31.66 26.87
CA PHE A 1080 11.66 30.35 27.45
C PHE A 1080 12.93 29.49 27.54
N ASP A 1081 13.77 29.51 26.51
CA ASP A 1081 15.02 28.73 26.51
C ASP A 1081 15.96 29.18 27.63
N LEU A 1082 16.09 30.49 27.87
CA LEU A 1082 16.86 31.04 29.00
C LEU A 1082 16.28 30.60 30.35
N LEU A 1083 14.95 30.60 30.49
CA LEU A 1083 14.29 30.13 31.72
C LEU A 1083 14.51 28.63 31.94
N GLN A 1084 14.45 27.84 30.86
CA GLN A 1084 14.69 26.41 30.90
C GLN A 1084 16.14 26.12 31.30
N ASP A 1085 17.11 26.84 30.73
CA ASP A 1085 18.53 26.73 31.09
C ASP A 1085 18.77 27.11 32.56
N GLU A 1086 18.10 28.14 33.07
CA GLU A 1086 18.17 28.53 34.48
C GLU A 1086 17.58 27.44 35.40
N TYR A 1087 16.44 26.86 35.03
CA TYR A 1087 15.79 25.80 35.80
C TYR A 1087 16.60 24.50 35.80
N ILE A 1088 17.11 24.07 34.64
CA ILE A 1088 18.01 22.91 34.54
C ILE A 1088 19.28 23.18 35.35
N GLY A 1089 19.85 24.38 35.23
CA GLY A 1089 21.03 24.79 35.98
C GLY A 1089 20.81 24.82 37.50
N SER A 1090 19.59 25.05 37.98
CA SER A 1090 19.24 24.96 39.40
C SER A 1090 19.00 23.51 39.85
N GLU A 1091 18.35 22.67 39.04
CA GLU A 1091 18.22 21.23 39.29
C GLU A 1091 19.59 20.55 39.39
N GLU A 1092 20.51 20.84 38.47
CA GLU A 1092 21.84 20.23 38.48
C GLU A 1092 22.65 20.60 39.71
N ARG A 1093 22.54 21.85 40.18
CA ARG A 1093 23.16 22.30 41.44
C ARG A 1093 22.58 21.55 42.63
N ALA A 1094 21.26 21.44 42.72
CA ALA A 1094 20.60 20.72 43.82
C ALA A 1094 21.02 19.24 43.88
N VAL A 1095 21.12 18.56 42.73
CA VAL A 1095 21.57 17.16 42.66
C VAL A 1095 23.06 17.02 42.99
N ALA A 1096 23.89 17.96 42.54
CA ALA A 1096 25.32 17.97 42.87
C ALA A 1096 25.55 18.16 44.37
N ASP A 1097 24.79 19.05 45.01
CA ASP A 1097 24.85 19.30 46.45
C ASP A 1097 24.38 18.07 47.25
N GLU A 1098 23.30 17.40 46.82
CA GLU A 1098 22.82 16.14 47.44
C GLU A 1098 23.86 15.01 47.29
N PHE A 1099 24.50 14.90 46.13
CA PHE A 1099 25.55 13.91 45.90
C PHE A 1099 26.81 14.19 46.72
N ALA A 1100 27.21 15.47 46.83
CA ALA A 1100 28.30 15.89 47.68
C ALA A 1100 28.01 15.55 49.15
N ALA A 1101 26.78 15.80 49.62
CA ALA A 1101 26.33 15.46 50.97
C ALA A 1101 26.37 13.94 51.23
N LYS A 1102 25.91 13.12 50.28
CA LYS A 1102 25.99 11.64 50.36
C LYS A 1102 27.43 11.13 50.34
N MET A 1103 28.30 11.68 49.50
CA MET A 1103 29.73 11.34 49.48
C MET A 1103 30.42 11.73 50.79
N THR A 1104 30.07 12.87 51.40
CA THR A 1104 30.59 13.24 52.72
C THR A 1104 30.07 12.32 53.82
N ALA A 1105 28.81 11.88 53.76
CA ALA A 1105 28.25 10.92 54.70
C ALA A 1105 28.92 9.55 54.59
N VAL A 1106 29.09 9.02 53.37
CA VAL A 1106 29.83 7.76 53.13
C VAL A 1106 31.28 7.86 53.59
N ARG A 1107 31.92 9.02 53.38
CA ARG A 1107 33.30 9.25 53.84
C ARG A 1107 33.40 9.38 55.37
N GLN A 1108 32.34 9.79 56.06
CA GLN A 1108 32.26 9.79 57.52
C GLN A 1108 31.93 8.41 58.09
N GLU A 1109 31.16 7.60 57.36
CA GLU A 1109 30.72 6.26 57.77
C GLU A 1109 31.81 5.18 57.54
N TYR A 1110 32.68 5.37 56.55
CA TYR A 1110 33.81 4.48 56.23
C TYR A 1110 35.19 5.08 56.52
N GLY A 1111 35.27 6.34 56.98
CA GLY A 1111 36.51 7.06 57.29
C GLY A 1111 36.88 7.01 58.77
N GLY A 1112 36.81 5.82 59.36
CA GLY A 1112 37.36 5.50 60.68
C GLY A 1112 38.46 4.44 60.57
N ASP A 1113 39.45 4.67 59.70
CA ASP A 1113 40.88 4.33 59.83
C ASP A 1113 41.66 4.82 58.59
#